data_AF-A0A6J4ZTR1-F1
#
_entry.id   AF-A0A6J4ZTR1-F1
#
_cell.length_a   1.000
_cell.length_b   1.000
_cell.length_c   1.000
_cell.angle_alpha   90.00
_cell.angle_beta   90.00
_cell.angle_gamma   90.00
#
_symmetry.space_group_name_H-M   'P 1'
#
loop_
_entity.id
_entity.type
_entity.pdbx_description
1 polymer ?
#
loop_
_entity_poly.entity_id
_entity_poly.type
_entity_poly.pdbx_seq_one_letter_code
_entity_poly.pdbx_strand_id
1 'polypeptide(L)'
;MNPPLITERENTASSDLQAVQGRLEEIVAASVRVQVAQANLADAQALARGHMADSKVRFLLLRLKEAAGLNEGMSEQWATLLRECPDDLEIVRYRATRLVKERHLEDALALVERHLPESTENPARLFARAKLLSDIRAYEQSDELFRRLILQHTDRNIRVEFAKRLRKRGLLADAFDVIAPVAKHLAPGSKAAELANGLASDYAFYQRLEPEASLAGQDIRIVSMKHAILHFRDRQIPEYAPEKPVSVALVTGSLGPGGAERQLTRLAGELARMADTPSPRPADTPMKPEKVEVLVKQHTEPPGSSKKQGLDFFLSVLVKARIPVTEINKLPAISVAHQSVPDGSLGRLLEQLPPPVHYGVTRLAPVLRASTFDVVSLWQDGTCLFGALAALLAGAPTIHLVFRGLPPNIRKDRFREEYPELYQALAQVPGVHFVSNSRKAAEAYAEWLGIPIVRFHVLYNGVPDLATDAAQTDKEKWQAFQESTADATETIGGVFRLEPDKRPQLWIKLAALYLKQRPQARFVIVGDGRLHDNIVALAEDLCVMDRLLLVGLSNHVGYWYSQMDAKVLLSRYEGLPNVLIEAQLLGVPVVSTPAGGAGECFEEDQTGHLLGDVEHPDLHEACDKVASIVDRVRADQGLKAQSRERAQTLFSLEAMLGKFLSLCMPLMPESENDASMELPPMRLMQA
;
A
#
# COMPACT_ATOMS: atom_id res chain seq x y z
N MET A 1 -6.21 57.41 58.17
CA MET A 1 -5.93 56.02 57.74
C MET A 1 -5.95 56.03 56.22
N ASN A 2 -4.80 55.85 55.56
CA ASN A 2 -4.77 55.66 54.11
C ASN A 2 -4.62 54.17 53.81
N PRO A 3 -5.42 53.58 52.90
CA PRO A 3 -5.25 52.20 52.49
C PRO A 3 -4.10 52.08 51.49
N PRO A 4 -3.15 51.15 51.69
CA PRO A 4 -2.23 50.73 50.63
C PRO A 4 -2.84 49.55 49.82
N LEU A 5 -2.11 49.10 48.78
CA LEU A 5 -2.28 47.82 48.07
C LEU A 5 -3.47 47.71 47.08
N ILE A 6 -3.32 48.33 45.90
CA ILE A 6 -3.92 47.82 44.64
C ILE A 6 -2.81 47.56 43.60
N THR A 7 -1.89 48.51 43.42
CA THR A 7 -0.80 48.47 42.42
C THR A 7 0.23 47.34 42.56
N GLU A 8 0.45 46.79 43.75
CA GLU A 8 1.41 45.67 43.93
C GLU A 8 0.85 44.32 43.49
N ARG A 9 -0.48 44.11 43.57
CA ARG A 9 -1.10 42.83 43.20
C ARG A 9 -1.14 42.62 41.69
N GLU A 10 -1.41 43.67 40.93
CA GLU A 10 -1.43 43.63 39.45
C GLU A 10 -0.03 43.36 38.88
N ASN A 11 1.00 43.98 39.44
CA ASN A 11 2.40 43.71 39.05
C ASN A 11 2.83 42.26 39.34
N THR A 12 2.44 41.69 40.49
CA THR A 12 2.75 40.27 40.79
C THR A 12 2.03 39.29 39.87
N ALA A 13 0.75 39.53 39.55
CA ALA A 13 -0.02 38.65 38.66
C ALA A 13 0.47 38.73 37.20
N SER A 14 0.88 39.91 36.74
CA SER A 14 1.48 40.09 35.41
C SER A 14 2.86 39.39 35.29
N SER A 15 3.68 39.48 36.33
CA SER A 15 4.98 38.78 36.40
C SER A 15 4.83 37.26 36.39
N ASP A 16 3.85 36.73 37.13
CA ASP A 16 3.55 35.30 37.20
C ASP A 16 3.06 34.74 35.85
N LEU A 17 2.13 35.45 35.19
CA LEU A 17 1.66 35.09 33.84
C LEU A 17 2.81 35.10 32.81
N GLN A 18 3.72 36.09 32.86
CA GLN A 18 4.87 36.14 31.97
C GLN A 18 5.85 34.97 32.21
N ALA A 19 6.08 34.59 33.47
CA ALA A 19 6.89 33.43 33.82
C ALA A 19 6.28 32.12 33.31
N VAL A 20 4.95 31.95 33.45
CA VAL A 20 4.20 30.80 32.91
C VAL A 20 4.27 30.74 31.39
N GLN A 21 4.07 31.86 30.70
CA GLN A 21 4.18 31.93 29.23
C GLN A 21 5.60 31.56 28.76
N GLY A 22 6.65 32.15 29.34
CA GLY A 22 8.04 31.86 28.98
C GLY A 22 8.41 30.39 29.21
N ARG A 23 7.97 29.81 30.34
CA ARG A 23 8.23 28.40 30.65
C ARG A 23 7.46 27.45 29.72
N LEU A 24 6.25 27.81 29.28
CA LEU A 24 5.54 27.05 28.24
C LEU A 24 6.20 27.17 26.86
N GLU A 25 6.78 28.32 26.52
CA GLU A 25 7.58 28.50 25.29
C GLU A 25 8.82 27.59 25.28
N GLU A 26 9.56 27.51 26.40
CA GLU A 26 10.68 26.58 26.57
C GLU A 26 10.26 25.12 26.38
N ILE A 27 9.16 24.70 27.03
CA ILE A 27 8.63 23.33 26.92
C ILE A 27 8.26 23.02 25.47
N VAL A 28 7.52 23.90 24.79
CA VAL A 28 7.12 23.73 23.39
C VAL A 28 8.34 23.68 22.47
N ALA A 29 9.37 24.50 22.72
CA ALA A 29 10.61 24.50 21.95
C ALA A 29 11.43 23.22 22.12
N ALA A 30 11.44 22.62 23.32
CA ALA A 30 12.10 21.35 23.60
C ALA A 30 11.35 20.13 23.01
N SER A 31 10.03 20.24 22.86
CA SER A 31 9.13 19.15 22.45
C SER A 31 9.08 18.88 20.93
N VAL A 32 10.25 18.85 20.27
CA VAL A 32 10.37 18.62 18.81
C VAL A 32 10.02 17.17 18.40
N ARG A 33 10.20 16.19 19.30
CA ARG A 33 9.87 14.77 19.06
C ARG A 33 8.56 14.42 19.77
N VAL A 34 7.72 13.61 19.13
CA VAL A 34 6.40 13.20 19.64
C VAL A 34 6.49 12.60 21.06
N GLN A 35 7.47 11.73 21.33
CA GLN A 35 7.66 11.14 22.65
C GLN A 35 8.00 12.19 23.73
N VAL A 36 8.77 13.21 23.37
CA VAL A 36 9.14 14.31 24.28
C VAL A 36 7.95 15.25 24.50
N ALA A 37 7.16 15.51 23.45
CA ALA A 37 5.92 16.26 23.56
C ALA A 37 4.89 15.54 24.45
N GLN A 38 4.78 14.21 24.33
CA GLN A 38 3.93 13.37 25.19
C GLN A 38 4.39 13.39 26.65
N ALA A 39 5.69 13.24 26.92
CA ALA A 39 6.24 13.29 28.27
C ALA A 39 6.01 14.67 28.95
N ASN A 40 6.29 15.76 28.23
CA ASN A 40 6.17 17.12 28.77
C ASN A 40 4.71 17.61 28.92
N LEU A 41 3.73 16.90 28.35
CA LEU A 41 2.35 17.39 28.25
C LEU A 41 1.68 17.54 29.64
N ALA A 42 1.92 16.59 30.54
CA ALA A 42 1.32 16.61 31.89
C ALA A 42 1.81 17.83 32.70
N ASP A 43 3.11 18.12 32.63
CA ASP A 43 3.73 19.25 33.32
C ASP A 43 3.27 20.59 32.74
N ALA A 44 3.19 20.70 31.41
CA ALA A 44 2.65 21.89 30.75
C ALA A 44 1.18 22.15 31.12
N GLN A 45 0.35 21.11 31.19
CA GLN A 45 -1.04 21.22 31.65
C GLN A 45 -1.13 21.58 33.14
N ALA A 46 -0.19 21.11 33.97
CA ALA A 46 -0.11 21.49 35.38
C ALA A 46 0.22 22.98 35.53
N LEU A 47 1.22 23.46 34.79
CA LEU A 47 1.67 24.85 34.79
C LEU A 47 0.58 25.82 34.28
N ALA A 48 -0.16 25.43 33.25
CA ALA A 48 -1.17 26.27 32.62
C ALA A 48 -2.51 26.37 33.39
N ARG A 49 -2.77 25.50 34.37
CA ARG A 49 -4.09 25.34 35.02
C ARG A 49 -4.68 26.64 35.57
N GLY A 50 -3.86 27.53 36.14
CA GLY A 50 -4.29 28.82 36.69
C GLY A 50 -4.51 29.93 35.65
N HIS A 51 -4.02 29.76 34.42
CA HIS A 51 -3.88 30.82 33.43
C HIS A 51 -4.65 30.53 32.12
N MET A 52 -5.59 29.59 32.15
CA MET A 52 -6.36 29.16 30.97
C MET A 52 -7.23 30.25 30.33
N ALA A 53 -7.45 31.39 31.00
CA ALA A 53 -8.10 32.55 30.39
C ALA A 53 -7.21 33.22 29.33
N ASP A 54 -5.88 33.17 29.48
CA ASP A 54 -4.93 33.76 28.55
C ASP A 54 -4.90 32.99 27.21
N SER A 55 -4.96 33.73 26.10
CA SER A 55 -4.98 33.14 24.75
C SER A 55 -3.62 32.56 24.37
N LYS A 56 -2.51 33.17 24.81
CA LYS A 56 -1.14 32.70 24.52
C LYS A 56 -0.80 31.42 25.29
N VAL A 57 -1.24 31.27 26.54
CA VAL A 57 -1.16 30.00 27.29
C VAL A 57 -1.93 28.89 26.57
N ARG A 58 -3.17 29.16 26.13
CA ARG A 58 -3.98 28.20 25.35
C ARG A 58 -3.34 27.84 24.00
N PHE A 59 -2.77 28.82 23.29
CA PHE A 59 -2.01 28.62 22.06
C PHE A 59 -0.84 27.64 22.26
N LEU A 60 0.00 27.87 23.27
CA LEU A 60 1.18 27.05 23.55
C LEU A 60 0.78 25.61 23.93
N LEU A 61 -0.27 25.44 24.75
CA LEU A 61 -0.82 24.12 25.05
C LEU A 61 -1.34 23.38 23.80
N LEU A 62 -2.06 24.07 22.91
CA LEU A 62 -2.58 23.44 21.69
C LEU A 62 -1.46 22.98 20.75
N ARG A 63 -0.41 23.79 20.61
CA ARG A 63 0.81 23.39 19.88
C ARG A 63 1.46 22.14 20.48
N LEU A 64 1.54 22.05 21.81
CA LEU A 64 2.12 20.89 22.48
C LEU A 64 1.25 19.64 22.34
N LYS A 65 -0.08 19.77 22.48
CA LYS A 65 -1.03 18.65 22.24
C LYS A 65 -0.91 18.12 20.80
N GLU A 66 -0.80 19.02 19.83
CA GLU A 66 -0.63 18.64 18.41
C GLU A 66 0.73 17.97 18.15
N ALA A 67 1.81 18.45 18.78
CA ALA A 67 3.13 17.80 18.75
C ALA A 67 3.13 16.41 19.43
N ALA A 68 2.31 16.22 20.47
CA ALA A 68 2.09 14.95 21.15
C ALA A 68 1.18 13.97 20.38
N GLY A 69 0.60 14.39 19.25
CA GLY A 69 -0.30 13.58 18.42
C GLY A 69 -1.75 13.50 18.91
N LEU A 70 -2.15 14.33 19.88
CA LEU A 70 -3.52 14.38 20.37
C LEU A 70 -4.41 15.19 19.43
N ASN A 71 -5.40 14.52 18.83
CA ASN A 71 -6.19 15.07 17.72
C ASN A 71 -7.65 15.40 18.10
N GLU A 72 -8.15 14.90 19.22
CA GLU A 72 -9.56 15.02 19.62
C GLU A 72 -9.92 16.44 20.08
N GLY A 73 -11.06 16.95 19.62
CA GLY A 73 -11.55 18.30 19.96
C GLY A 73 -10.66 19.47 19.51
N MET A 74 -9.54 19.22 18.81
CA MET A 74 -8.57 20.27 18.44
C MET A 74 -9.13 21.28 17.44
N SER A 75 -10.00 20.85 16.52
CA SER A 75 -10.57 21.71 15.47
C SER A 75 -11.36 22.89 16.08
N GLU A 76 -12.20 22.62 17.09
CA GLU A 76 -13.00 23.65 17.77
C GLU A 76 -12.16 24.50 18.74
N GLN A 77 -11.16 23.91 19.40
CA GLN A 77 -10.21 24.68 20.23
C GLN A 77 -9.43 25.70 19.39
N TRP A 78 -8.94 25.31 18.20
CA TRP A 78 -8.30 26.22 17.26
C TRP A 78 -9.26 27.26 16.67
N ALA A 79 -10.50 26.87 16.35
CA ALA A 79 -11.52 27.79 15.87
C ALA A 79 -11.92 28.84 16.94
N THR A 80 -12.02 28.43 18.20
CA THR A 80 -12.29 29.32 19.34
C THR A 80 -11.18 30.35 19.51
N LEU A 81 -9.92 29.89 19.54
CA LEU A 81 -8.78 30.76 19.70
C LEU A 81 -8.64 31.78 18.55
N LEU A 82 -8.97 31.38 17.32
CA LEU A 82 -9.00 32.28 16.16
C LEU A 82 -10.13 33.32 16.22
N ARG A 83 -11.28 33.00 16.82
CA ARG A 83 -12.37 33.98 17.04
C ARG A 83 -11.98 35.05 18.05
N GLU A 84 -11.16 34.70 19.04
CA GLU A 84 -10.65 35.63 20.05
C GLU A 84 -9.45 36.46 19.57
N CYS A 85 -8.58 35.87 18.73
CA CYS A 85 -7.38 36.51 18.18
C CYS A 85 -7.37 36.46 16.64
N PRO A 86 -8.27 37.19 15.95
CA PRO A 86 -8.44 37.08 14.49
C PRO A 86 -7.23 37.57 13.67
N ASP A 87 -6.42 38.47 14.21
CA ASP A 87 -5.25 39.03 13.51
C ASP A 87 -3.94 38.24 13.74
N ASP A 88 -3.96 37.21 14.59
CA ASP A 88 -2.78 36.39 14.87
C ASP A 88 -2.54 35.37 13.73
N LEU A 89 -1.54 35.67 12.89
CA LEU A 89 -1.19 34.85 11.74
C LEU A 89 -0.61 33.47 12.11
N GLU A 90 -0.07 33.27 13.31
CA GLU A 90 0.36 31.94 13.77
C GLU A 90 -0.86 31.08 14.12
N ILE A 91 -1.87 31.65 14.78
CA ILE A 91 -3.16 30.97 15.02
C ILE A 91 -3.86 30.65 13.70
N VAL A 92 -3.88 31.57 12.74
CA VAL A 92 -4.38 31.32 11.37
C VAL A 92 -3.62 30.15 10.72
N ARG A 93 -2.29 30.10 10.80
CA ARG A 93 -1.48 28.99 10.24
C ARG A 93 -1.84 27.65 10.88
N TYR A 94 -1.92 27.58 12.21
CA TYR A 94 -2.29 26.34 12.90
C TYR A 94 -3.72 25.90 12.54
N ARG A 95 -4.69 26.82 12.47
CA ARG A 95 -6.05 26.49 12.01
C ARG A 95 -6.08 26.00 10.57
N ALA A 96 -5.40 26.67 9.64
CA ALA A 96 -5.40 26.33 8.22
C ALA A 96 -4.71 24.98 7.95
N THR A 97 -3.54 24.74 8.56
CA THR A 97 -2.85 23.43 8.46
C THR A 97 -3.63 22.31 9.12
N ARG A 98 -4.43 22.59 10.15
CA ARG A 98 -5.36 21.62 10.76
C ARG A 98 -6.52 21.26 9.83
N LEU A 99 -7.13 22.24 9.14
CA LEU A 99 -8.17 22.01 8.14
C LEU A 99 -7.66 21.07 7.02
N VAL A 100 -6.43 21.25 6.55
CA VAL A 100 -5.81 20.33 5.58
C VAL A 100 -5.64 18.91 6.13
N LYS A 101 -5.25 18.74 7.39
CA LYS A 101 -5.19 17.40 8.04
C LYS A 101 -6.58 16.74 8.13
N GLU A 102 -7.62 17.55 8.27
CA GLU A 102 -9.03 17.12 8.31
C GLU A 102 -9.64 16.96 6.89
N ARG A 103 -8.84 17.19 5.82
CA ARG A 103 -9.19 17.12 4.39
C ARG A 103 -10.06 18.27 3.86
N HIS A 104 -10.13 19.38 4.59
CA HIS A 104 -10.87 20.58 4.22
C HIS A 104 -9.94 21.63 3.58
N LEU A 105 -9.45 21.35 2.36
CA LEU A 105 -8.52 22.26 1.68
C LEU A 105 -9.17 23.58 1.25
N GLU A 106 -10.43 23.55 0.83
CA GLU A 106 -11.19 24.75 0.41
C GLU A 106 -11.40 25.72 1.58
N ASP A 107 -11.79 25.21 2.76
CA ASP A 107 -11.89 26.00 3.99
C ASP A 107 -10.54 26.62 4.37
N ALA A 108 -9.43 25.87 4.20
CA ALA A 108 -8.09 26.37 4.48
C ALA A 108 -7.70 27.50 3.52
N LEU A 109 -7.98 27.38 2.22
CA LEU A 109 -7.75 28.41 1.21
C LEU A 109 -8.60 29.66 1.46
N ALA A 110 -9.89 29.49 1.75
CA ALA A 110 -10.79 30.59 2.10
C ALA A 110 -10.33 31.33 3.38
N LEU A 111 -9.73 30.62 4.33
CA LEU A 111 -9.11 31.22 5.50
C LEU A 111 -7.83 32.01 5.15
N VAL A 112 -6.99 31.51 4.24
CA VAL A 112 -5.84 32.30 3.73
C VAL A 112 -6.32 33.58 3.06
N GLU A 113 -7.33 33.51 2.20
CA GLU A 113 -7.86 34.68 1.49
C GLU A 113 -8.44 35.73 2.45
N ARG A 114 -9.15 35.31 3.50
CA ARG A 114 -9.73 36.23 4.48
C ARG A 114 -8.69 37.03 5.25
N HIS A 115 -7.60 36.39 5.72
CA HIS A 115 -6.62 37.03 6.60
C HIS A 115 -5.40 37.60 5.84
N LEU A 116 -5.09 37.06 4.65
CA LEU A 116 -3.98 37.46 3.80
C LEU A 116 -4.45 37.48 2.32
N PRO A 117 -5.37 38.39 1.94
CA PRO A 117 -5.98 38.42 0.60
C PRO A 117 -4.95 38.64 -0.50
N GLU A 118 -5.22 38.16 -1.71
CA GLU A 118 -4.30 38.35 -2.84
C GLU A 118 -4.17 39.81 -3.28
N SER A 119 -5.25 40.59 -3.11
CA SER A 119 -5.31 42.00 -3.47
C SER A 119 -4.45 42.93 -2.61
N THR A 120 -3.73 42.40 -1.60
CA THR A 120 -2.82 43.21 -0.78
C THR A 120 -1.57 43.62 -1.56
N GLU A 121 -1.36 44.92 -1.74
CA GLU A 121 -0.11 45.45 -2.33
C GLU A 121 1.10 45.35 -1.40
N ASN A 122 0.89 45.14 -0.09
CA ASN A 122 1.96 45.06 0.91
C ASN A 122 2.85 43.80 0.69
N PRO A 123 4.14 43.94 0.33
CA PRO A 123 5.02 42.81 0.03
C PRO A 123 5.24 41.86 1.21
N ALA A 124 5.25 42.37 2.45
CA ALA A 124 5.42 41.54 3.64
C ALA A 124 4.17 40.67 3.91
N ARG A 125 2.97 41.16 3.59
CA ARG A 125 1.72 40.36 3.65
C ARG A 125 1.67 39.32 2.52
N LEU A 126 2.07 39.68 1.29
CA LEU A 126 2.20 38.71 0.19
C LEU A 126 3.24 37.62 0.51
N PHE A 127 4.37 37.97 1.11
CA PHE A 127 5.38 37.01 1.56
C PHE A 127 4.86 36.12 2.70
N ALA A 128 4.03 36.64 3.61
CA ALA A 128 3.32 35.84 4.60
C ALA A 128 2.30 34.88 3.94
N ARG A 129 1.54 35.34 2.93
CA ARG A 129 0.60 34.54 2.13
C ARG A 129 1.32 33.38 1.45
N ALA A 130 2.44 33.63 0.76
CA ALA A 130 3.22 32.58 0.08
C ALA A 130 3.71 31.48 1.05
N LYS A 131 4.22 31.88 2.22
CA LYS A 131 4.62 30.93 3.28
C LYS A 131 3.43 30.10 3.78
N LEU A 132 2.28 30.73 4.02
CA LEU A 132 1.07 30.05 4.52
C LEU A 132 0.49 29.09 3.48
N LEU A 133 0.38 29.51 2.21
CA LEU A 133 -0.01 28.64 1.08
C LEU A 133 0.88 27.39 1.01
N SER A 134 2.19 27.57 1.13
CA SER A 134 3.16 26.47 1.18
C SER A 134 2.93 25.53 2.37
N ASP A 135 2.61 26.07 3.56
CA ASP A 135 2.36 25.26 4.76
C ASP A 135 1.04 24.46 4.67
N ILE A 136 0.03 24.97 3.96
CA ILE A 136 -1.23 24.25 3.66
C ILE A 136 -1.15 23.37 2.39
N ARG A 137 0.04 23.20 1.80
CA ARG A 137 0.29 22.41 0.58
C ARG A 137 -0.34 22.96 -0.72
N ALA A 138 -0.78 24.21 -0.72
CA ALA A 138 -1.16 24.96 -1.93
C ALA A 138 0.12 25.41 -2.67
N TYR A 139 0.90 24.43 -3.15
CA TYR A 139 2.26 24.64 -3.62
C TYR A 139 2.34 25.48 -4.89
N GLU A 140 1.43 25.27 -5.85
CA GLU A 140 1.39 26.02 -7.10
C GLU A 140 1.20 27.53 -6.85
N GLN A 141 0.19 27.89 -6.06
CA GLN A 141 -0.10 29.27 -5.68
C GLN A 141 1.02 29.88 -4.83
N SER A 142 1.62 29.08 -3.95
CA SER A 142 2.81 29.45 -3.15
C SER A 142 3.98 29.81 -4.07
N ASP A 143 4.34 28.90 -4.97
CA ASP A 143 5.56 28.97 -5.75
C ASP A 143 5.47 30.09 -6.79
N GLU A 144 4.30 30.29 -7.39
CA GLU A 144 4.06 31.41 -8.28
C GLU A 144 4.13 32.76 -7.55
N LEU A 145 3.55 32.86 -6.34
CA LEU A 145 3.65 34.08 -5.55
C LEU A 145 5.10 34.36 -5.11
N PHE A 146 5.89 33.33 -4.76
CA PHE A 146 7.32 33.50 -4.51
C PHE A 146 8.08 33.99 -5.76
N ARG A 147 7.83 33.42 -6.94
CA ARG A 147 8.44 33.89 -8.21
C ARG A 147 8.07 35.36 -8.50
N ARG A 148 6.79 35.72 -8.38
CA ARG A 148 6.29 37.10 -8.54
C ARG A 148 7.01 38.08 -7.61
N LEU A 149 7.12 37.74 -6.31
CA LEU A 149 7.83 38.55 -5.33
C LEU A 149 9.35 38.67 -5.61
N ILE A 150 9.98 37.61 -6.13
CA ILE A 150 11.41 37.60 -6.49
C ILE A 150 11.70 38.46 -7.73
N LEU A 151 10.74 38.61 -8.65
CA LEU A 151 10.84 39.51 -9.80
C LEU A 151 10.61 40.96 -9.41
N GLN A 152 9.71 41.22 -8.46
CA GLN A 152 9.31 42.57 -8.04
C GLN A 152 10.22 43.18 -6.95
N HIS A 153 10.96 42.36 -6.19
CA HIS A 153 11.75 42.81 -5.04
C HIS A 153 13.14 42.19 -4.98
N THR A 154 14.12 42.99 -4.58
CA THR A 154 15.53 42.59 -4.45
C THR A 154 15.87 41.91 -3.11
N ASP A 155 14.88 41.66 -2.24
CA ASP A 155 15.14 41.05 -0.92
C ASP A 155 15.58 39.57 -1.04
N ARG A 156 16.87 39.34 -0.78
CA ARG A 156 17.50 38.01 -0.70
C ARG A 156 16.79 37.06 0.27
N ASN A 157 16.10 37.55 1.31
CA ASN A 157 15.38 36.69 2.25
C ASN A 157 14.23 35.93 1.57
N ILE A 158 13.60 36.51 0.56
CA ILE A 158 12.50 35.87 -0.18
C ILE A 158 13.03 34.65 -0.94
N ARG A 159 14.17 34.80 -1.63
CA ARG A 159 14.89 33.69 -2.29
C ARG A 159 15.33 32.62 -1.29
N VAL A 160 15.91 33.01 -0.15
CA VAL A 160 16.35 32.07 0.89
C VAL A 160 15.18 31.25 1.46
N GLU A 161 14.05 31.87 1.77
CA GLU A 161 12.87 31.15 2.28
C GLU A 161 12.21 30.27 1.21
N PHE A 162 12.15 30.71 -0.05
CA PHE A 162 11.62 29.89 -1.13
C PHE A 162 12.50 28.65 -1.38
N ALA A 163 13.82 28.83 -1.46
CA ALA A 163 14.78 27.73 -1.59
C ALA A 163 14.71 26.72 -0.43
N LYS A 164 14.51 27.17 0.83
CA LYS A 164 14.27 26.26 1.97
C LYS A 164 13.02 25.39 1.76
N ARG A 165 11.94 25.97 1.24
CA ARG A 165 10.65 25.29 1.04
C ARG A 165 10.72 24.30 -0.12
N LEU A 166 11.39 24.65 -1.21
CA LEU A 166 11.70 23.76 -2.34
C LEU A 166 12.59 22.59 -1.87
N ARG A 167 13.69 22.86 -1.16
CA ARG A 167 14.57 21.82 -0.59
C ARG A 167 13.81 20.84 0.32
N LYS A 168 12.92 21.35 1.17
CA LYS A 168 12.09 20.52 2.07
C LYS A 168 11.13 19.59 1.32
N ARG A 169 10.72 19.96 0.09
CA ARG A 169 9.92 19.12 -0.81
C ARG A 169 10.75 18.08 -1.57
N GLY A 170 12.07 18.25 -1.65
CA GLY A 170 12.98 17.43 -2.46
C GLY A 170 13.35 18.06 -3.80
N LEU A 171 12.83 19.26 -4.12
CA LEU A 171 13.08 19.98 -5.37
C LEU A 171 14.44 20.67 -5.31
N LEU A 172 15.50 19.89 -5.56
CA LEU A 172 16.89 20.34 -5.37
C LEU A 172 17.32 21.37 -6.42
N ALA A 173 17.06 21.12 -7.70
CA ALA A 173 17.44 22.01 -8.80
C ALA A 173 16.74 23.38 -8.64
N ASP A 174 15.42 23.38 -8.49
CA ASP A 174 14.62 24.59 -8.25
C ASP A 174 15.11 25.39 -7.03
N ALA A 175 15.48 24.70 -5.94
CA ALA A 175 16.02 25.34 -4.74
C ALA A 175 17.39 25.99 -4.98
N PHE A 176 18.25 25.34 -5.78
CA PHE A 176 19.55 25.87 -6.19
C PHE A 176 19.39 27.11 -7.08
N ASP A 177 18.58 27.04 -8.14
CA ASP A 177 18.37 28.15 -9.09
C ASP A 177 17.81 29.40 -8.41
N VAL A 178 16.91 29.23 -7.44
CA VAL A 178 16.34 30.34 -6.67
C VAL A 178 17.40 31.07 -5.83
N ILE A 179 18.33 30.34 -5.19
CA ILE A 179 19.31 30.90 -4.24
C ILE A 179 20.65 31.29 -4.88
N ALA A 180 21.07 30.62 -5.97
CA ALA A 180 22.37 30.82 -6.60
C ALA A 180 22.68 32.30 -6.96
N PRO A 181 21.74 33.10 -7.50
CA PRO A 181 21.99 34.52 -7.79
C PRO A 181 22.35 35.38 -6.57
N VAL A 182 21.94 34.99 -5.37
CA VAL A 182 22.25 35.71 -4.12
C VAL A 182 23.32 35.05 -3.27
N ALA A 183 23.76 33.82 -3.59
CA ALA A 183 24.68 33.02 -2.77
C ALA A 183 25.97 33.76 -2.38
N LYS A 184 26.61 34.47 -3.33
CA LYS A 184 27.82 35.28 -3.11
C LYS A 184 27.62 36.49 -2.19
N HIS A 185 26.37 36.89 -1.95
CA HIS A 185 25.98 38.05 -1.14
C HIS A 185 25.42 37.64 0.23
N LEU A 186 25.49 36.35 0.59
CA LEU A 186 25.10 35.84 1.91
C LEU A 186 26.27 35.96 2.89
N ALA A 187 25.98 36.25 4.16
CA ALA A 187 27.02 36.40 5.18
C ALA A 187 27.72 35.03 5.42
N PRO A 188 29.06 34.95 5.36
CA PRO A 188 29.80 33.72 5.65
C PRO A 188 29.45 33.16 7.03
N GLY A 189 29.31 31.84 7.14
CA GLY A 189 28.91 31.16 8.38
C GLY A 189 27.44 31.38 8.81
N SER A 190 26.63 32.09 8.02
CA SER A 190 25.18 32.16 8.28
C SER A 190 24.44 30.92 7.78
N LYS A 191 23.33 30.55 8.43
CA LYS A 191 22.43 29.47 8.00
C LYS A 191 21.95 29.58 6.54
N ALA A 192 21.93 30.80 5.99
CA ALA A 192 21.60 31.03 4.59
C ALA A 192 22.77 30.66 3.66
N ALA A 193 24.00 31.01 4.02
CA ALA A 193 25.21 30.61 3.28
C ALA A 193 25.45 29.09 3.38
N GLU A 194 25.23 28.48 4.55
CA GLU A 194 25.25 27.02 4.73
C GLU A 194 24.24 26.31 3.82
N LEU A 195 23.01 26.85 3.72
CA LEU A 195 21.99 26.33 2.81
C LEU A 195 22.44 26.43 1.34
N ALA A 196 22.95 27.59 0.92
CA ALA A 196 23.40 27.80 -0.46
C ALA A 196 24.57 26.88 -0.83
N ASN A 197 25.55 26.73 0.07
CA ASN A 197 26.70 25.84 -0.11
C ASN A 197 26.28 24.37 -0.14
N GLY A 198 25.36 23.97 0.74
CA GLY A 198 24.78 22.64 0.77
C GLY A 198 24.03 22.32 -0.53
N LEU A 199 23.14 23.21 -0.97
CA LEU A 199 22.41 23.09 -2.23
C LEU A 199 23.37 23.01 -3.43
N ALA A 200 24.42 23.82 -3.49
CA ALA A 200 25.43 23.76 -4.56
C ALA A 200 26.20 22.42 -4.57
N SER A 201 26.59 21.91 -3.40
CA SER A 201 27.28 20.62 -3.26
C SER A 201 26.38 19.43 -3.61
N ASP A 202 25.11 19.48 -3.18
CA ASP A 202 24.10 18.47 -3.50
C ASP A 202 23.83 18.50 -5.02
N TYR A 203 23.57 19.68 -5.59
CA TYR A 203 23.25 19.84 -7.01
C TYR A 203 24.38 19.37 -7.93
N ALA A 204 25.63 19.78 -7.66
CA ALA A 204 26.80 19.32 -8.40
C ALA A 204 27.07 17.81 -8.27
N PHE A 205 26.52 17.13 -7.25
CA PHE A 205 26.56 15.68 -7.12
C PHE A 205 25.54 15.00 -8.04
N TYR A 206 24.27 15.44 -8.03
CA TYR A 206 23.23 14.83 -8.87
C TYR A 206 23.36 15.17 -10.36
N GLN A 207 23.94 16.33 -10.72
CA GLN A 207 24.28 16.66 -12.13
C GLN A 207 25.28 15.67 -12.78
N ARG A 208 25.96 14.82 -11.98
CA ARG A 208 26.81 13.74 -12.51
C ARG A 208 26.07 12.41 -12.72
N LEU A 209 24.83 12.33 -12.26
CA LEU A 209 23.98 11.13 -12.29
C LEU A 209 22.83 11.28 -13.29
N GLU A 210 22.29 12.50 -13.42
CA GLU A 210 21.20 12.85 -14.35
C GLU A 210 21.53 14.17 -15.07
N PRO A 211 21.08 14.35 -16.34
CA PRO A 211 21.18 15.63 -17.03
C PRO A 211 20.45 16.76 -16.30
N GLU A 212 20.94 17.99 -16.44
CA GLU A 212 20.37 19.20 -15.81
C GLU A 212 18.86 19.38 -16.13
N ALA A 213 18.47 19.19 -17.40
CA ALA A 213 17.08 19.26 -17.83
C ALA A 213 16.17 18.19 -17.20
N SER A 214 16.74 17.06 -16.72
CA SER A 214 16.00 16.02 -16.01
C SER A 214 15.78 16.37 -14.54
N LEU A 215 16.68 17.14 -13.90
CA LEU A 215 16.62 17.40 -12.46
C LEU A 215 15.59 18.47 -12.05
N ALA A 216 15.16 19.33 -12.97
CA ALA A 216 14.17 20.37 -12.70
C ALA A 216 12.79 19.76 -12.36
N GLY A 217 12.18 20.20 -11.26
CA GLY A 217 10.88 19.69 -10.81
C GLY A 217 10.87 18.26 -10.25
N GLN A 218 11.99 17.53 -10.27
CA GLN A 218 12.06 16.18 -9.71
C GLN A 218 12.27 16.17 -8.19
N ASP A 219 11.63 15.22 -7.51
CA ASP A 219 11.96 14.89 -6.13
C ASP A 219 13.28 14.13 -6.08
N ILE A 220 14.33 14.79 -5.58
CA ILE A 220 15.67 14.24 -5.49
C ILE A 220 15.74 12.95 -4.68
N ARG A 221 14.74 12.66 -3.83
CA ARG A 221 14.67 11.40 -3.09
C ARG A 221 14.40 10.21 -4.01
N ILE A 222 13.56 10.39 -5.02
CA ILE A 222 13.26 9.37 -6.03
C ILE A 222 14.51 9.13 -6.89
N VAL A 223 15.20 10.20 -7.30
CA VAL A 223 16.50 10.12 -7.99
C VAL A 223 17.54 9.39 -7.13
N SER A 224 17.57 9.65 -5.82
CA SER A 224 18.50 9.00 -4.89
C SER A 224 18.24 7.49 -4.78
N MET A 225 16.97 7.08 -4.68
CA MET A 225 16.57 5.68 -4.69
C MET A 225 16.95 4.99 -6.01
N LYS A 226 16.65 5.61 -7.16
CA LYS A 226 16.99 5.11 -8.49
C LYS A 226 18.49 4.83 -8.60
N HIS A 227 19.34 5.81 -8.31
CA HIS A 227 20.79 5.67 -8.43
C HIS A 227 21.41 4.77 -7.36
N ALA A 228 20.81 4.69 -6.16
CA ALA A 228 21.21 3.70 -5.15
C ALA A 228 20.93 2.25 -5.58
N ILE A 229 19.90 2.03 -6.41
CA ILE A 229 19.60 0.73 -7.03
C ILE A 229 20.54 0.46 -8.21
N LEU A 230 20.73 1.44 -9.11
CA LEU A 230 21.62 1.31 -10.26
C LEU A 230 23.09 1.10 -9.90
N HIS A 231 23.52 1.46 -8.68
CA HIS A 231 24.81 1.06 -8.12
C HIS A 231 25.04 -0.47 -8.15
N PHE A 232 23.96 -1.27 -8.14
CA PHE A 232 24.00 -2.73 -8.18
C PHE A 232 23.83 -3.33 -9.59
N ARG A 233 23.70 -2.52 -10.65
CA ARG A 233 23.47 -3.04 -12.03
C ARG A 233 24.58 -3.98 -12.51
N ASP A 234 25.82 -3.75 -12.06
CA ASP A 234 27.00 -4.51 -12.44
C ASP A 234 27.35 -5.63 -11.41
N ARG A 235 26.43 -5.92 -10.46
CA ARG A 235 26.64 -6.91 -9.39
C ARG A 235 26.85 -8.31 -9.97
N GLN A 236 27.82 -9.03 -9.40
CA GLN A 236 27.99 -10.45 -9.69
C GLN A 236 27.01 -11.27 -8.84
N ILE A 237 26.35 -12.23 -9.47
CA ILE A 237 25.48 -13.20 -8.79
C ILE A 237 26.23 -14.53 -8.70
N PRO A 238 26.32 -15.18 -7.52
CA PRO A 238 26.95 -16.49 -7.40
C PRO A 238 26.27 -17.53 -8.30
N GLU A 239 27.06 -18.39 -8.92
CA GLU A 239 26.53 -19.61 -9.55
C GLU A 239 26.04 -20.58 -8.46
N TYR A 240 24.89 -21.22 -8.71
CA TYR A 240 24.30 -22.20 -7.80
C TYR A 240 24.39 -23.59 -8.42
N ALA A 241 24.94 -24.55 -7.68
CA ALA A 241 24.73 -25.96 -7.98
C ALA A 241 23.23 -26.28 -7.80
N PRO A 242 22.57 -26.98 -8.75
CA PRO A 242 21.13 -27.24 -8.69
C PRO A 242 20.66 -27.94 -7.41
N GLU A 243 21.52 -28.75 -6.79
CA GLU A 243 21.21 -29.49 -5.56
C GLU A 243 21.54 -28.72 -4.26
N LYS A 244 22.06 -27.48 -4.35
CA LYS A 244 22.35 -26.67 -3.15
C LYS A 244 21.02 -26.31 -2.45
N PRO A 245 20.89 -26.54 -1.13
CA PRO A 245 19.74 -26.04 -0.38
C PRO A 245 19.66 -24.51 -0.39
N VAL A 246 18.44 -23.97 -0.31
CA VAL A 246 18.19 -22.51 -0.32
C VAL A 246 17.53 -22.00 0.95
N SER A 247 17.98 -20.83 1.38
CA SER A 247 17.38 -20.05 2.47
C SER A 247 16.46 -18.95 1.91
N VAL A 248 15.20 -18.93 2.36
CA VAL A 248 14.13 -18.10 1.81
C VAL A 248 13.56 -17.16 2.87
N ALA A 249 13.58 -15.86 2.57
CA ALA A 249 12.87 -14.82 3.31
C ALA A 249 11.62 -14.37 2.54
N LEU A 250 10.44 -14.55 3.13
CA LEU A 250 9.17 -14.08 2.57
C LEU A 250 8.73 -12.79 3.28
N VAL A 251 8.61 -11.68 2.56
CA VAL A 251 8.37 -10.35 3.13
C VAL A 251 6.98 -9.84 2.79
N THR A 252 6.18 -9.46 3.80
CA THR A 252 4.78 -9.00 3.65
C THR A 252 4.49 -7.69 4.42
N GLY A 253 3.48 -6.94 3.98
CA GLY A 253 2.99 -5.75 4.68
C GLY A 253 2.17 -6.06 5.94
N SER A 254 1.39 -7.15 5.92
CA SER A 254 0.59 -7.62 7.05
C SER A 254 0.38 -9.13 6.98
N LEU A 255 -0.30 -9.71 7.98
CA LEU A 255 -0.86 -11.05 7.93
C LEU A 255 -2.40 -11.02 7.98
N GLY A 256 -3.02 -9.93 7.51
CA GLY A 256 -4.48 -9.76 7.49
C GLY A 256 -5.19 -10.66 6.46
N PRO A 257 -6.54 -10.63 6.39
CA PRO A 257 -7.37 -11.57 5.62
C PRO A 257 -7.34 -11.37 4.09
N GLY A 258 -6.24 -10.86 3.53
CA GLY A 258 -6.07 -10.61 2.11
C GLY A 258 -5.64 -11.83 1.30
N GLY A 259 -5.82 -11.74 -0.02
CA GLY A 259 -5.48 -12.82 -0.95
C GLY A 259 -3.98 -13.00 -1.17
N ALA A 260 -3.16 -11.97 -0.94
CA ALA A 260 -1.71 -12.06 -1.04
C ALA A 260 -1.12 -12.77 0.19
N GLU A 261 -1.60 -12.40 1.37
CA GLU A 261 -1.24 -12.93 2.68
C GLU A 261 -1.61 -14.43 2.78
N ARG A 262 -2.81 -14.81 2.29
CA ARG A 262 -3.21 -16.21 2.13
C ARG A 262 -2.22 -17.02 1.29
N GLN A 263 -1.79 -16.46 0.15
CA GLN A 263 -0.91 -17.16 -0.79
C GLN A 263 0.54 -17.24 -0.28
N LEU A 264 1.05 -16.17 0.34
CA LEU A 264 2.35 -16.18 1.01
C LEU A 264 2.40 -17.21 2.15
N THR A 265 1.38 -17.27 3.00
CA THR A 265 1.37 -18.21 4.13
C THR A 265 1.18 -19.67 3.71
N ARG A 266 0.43 -19.95 2.63
CA ARG A 266 0.38 -21.28 1.99
C ARG A 266 1.76 -21.69 1.48
N LEU A 267 2.41 -20.84 0.68
CA LEU A 267 3.75 -21.11 0.15
C LEU A 267 4.78 -21.32 1.28
N ALA A 268 4.74 -20.48 2.32
CA ALA A 268 5.61 -20.60 3.49
C ALA A 268 5.44 -21.98 4.17
N GLY A 269 4.19 -22.44 4.34
CA GLY A 269 3.86 -23.75 4.89
C GLY A 269 4.42 -24.90 4.06
N GLU A 270 4.24 -24.88 2.74
CA GLU A 270 4.75 -25.93 1.86
C GLU A 270 6.29 -25.95 1.77
N LEU A 271 6.94 -24.79 1.72
CA LEU A 271 8.41 -24.69 1.76
C LEU A 271 8.97 -25.24 3.10
N ALA A 272 8.35 -24.90 4.24
CA ALA A 272 8.77 -25.41 5.54
C ALA A 272 8.56 -26.94 5.64
N ARG A 273 7.41 -27.44 5.18
CA ARG A 273 7.12 -28.87 5.11
C ARG A 273 8.13 -29.62 4.25
N MET A 274 8.55 -29.05 3.11
CA MET A 274 9.56 -29.62 2.23
C MET A 274 10.97 -29.60 2.84
N ALA A 275 11.29 -28.61 3.68
CA ALA A 275 12.55 -28.59 4.42
C ALA A 275 12.64 -29.76 5.42
N ASP A 276 11.56 -29.96 6.19
CA ASP A 276 11.45 -30.98 7.25
C ASP A 276 11.32 -32.42 6.72
N THR A 277 10.74 -32.64 5.54
CA THR A 277 10.41 -33.99 5.05
C THR A 277 11.53 -34.59 4.18
N PRO A 278 11.97 -35.84 4.41
CA PRO A 278 12.98 -36.52 3.58
C PRO A 278 12.42 -37.22 2.32
N SER A 279 11.15 -36.98 1.96
CA SER A 279 10.46 -37.64 0.85
C SER A 279 11.06 -37.32 -0.53
N PRO A 280 10.88 -38.21 -1.52
CA PRO A 280 11.35 -37.97 -2.88
C PRO A 280 10.71 -36.72 -3.49
N ARG A 281 11.50 -36.01 -4.31
CA ARG A 281 11.14 -34.79 -5.03
C ARG A 281 9.91 -35.01 -5.92
N PRO A 282 9.07 -33.99 -6.18
CA PRO A 282 8.36 -33.90 -7.44
C PRO A 282 9.38 -34.05 -8.59
N ALA A 283 8.99 -34.68 -9.70
CA ALA A 283 9.85 -34.70 -10.87
C ALA A 283 10.25 -33.26 -11.24
N ASP A 284 11.49 -33.09 -11.70
CA ASP A 284 12.01 -31.85 -12.28
C ASP A 284 12.09 -30.62 -11.34
N THR A 285 12.00 -30.82 -10.02
CA THR A 285 12.31 -29.76 -9.03
C THR A 285 13.77 -29.87 -8.54
N PRO A 286 14.69 -28.94 -8.92
CA PRO A 286 16.12 -29.07 -8.59
C PRO A 286 16.46 -28.80 -7.11
N MET A 287 15.89 -27.75 -6.51
CA MET A 287 16.33 -27.24 -5.20
C MET A 287 15.45 -27.64 -4.01
N LYS A 288 16.08 -27.74 -2.83
CA LYS A 288 15.43 -27.98 -1.54
C LYS A 288 15.50 -26.72 -0.64
N PRO A 289 14.41 -26.27 -0.01
CA PRO A 289 14.50 -25.26 1.05
C PRO A 289 15.18 -25.84 2.30
N GLU A 290 16.13 -25.11 2.87
CA GLU A 290 16.74 -25.41 4.18
C GLU A 290 16.13 -24.56 5.30
N LYS A 291 15.79 -23.31 4.98
CA LYS A 291 15.40 -22.29 5.94
C LYS A 291 14.30 -21.41 5.34
N VAL A 292 13.22 -21.21 6.08
CA VAL A 292 12.10 -20.34 5.68
C VAL A 292 11.78 -19.39 6.83
N GLU A 293 11.83 -18.08 6.59
CA GLU A 293 11.41 -17.05 7.56
C GLU A 293 10.39 -16.09 6.94
N VAL A 294 9.44 -15.60 7.75
CA VAL A 294 8.48 -14.56 7.35
C VAL A 294 8.79 -13.24 8.04
N LEU A 295 9.05 -12.20 7.26
CA LEU A 295 9.28 -10.84 7.72
C LEU A 295 8.04 -10.00 7.42
N VAL A 296 7.29 -9.63 8.46
CA VAL A 296 6.06 -8.85 8.32
C VAL A 296 6.28 -7.43 8.82
N LYS A 297 5.88 -6.42 8.03
CA LYS A 297 5.99 -5.01 8.45
C LYS A 297 5.29 -4.76 9.79
N GLN A 298 4.04 -5.21 9.91
CA GLN A 298 3.25 -5.14 11.12
C GLN A 298 2.21 -6.27 11.17
N HIS A 299 2.09 -6.93 12.32
CA HIS A 299 0.98 -7.82 12.65
C HIS A 299 0.35 -7.50 14.00
N THR A 300 1.00 -6.72 14.87
CA THR A 300 0.41 -6.26 16.14
C THR A 300 -0.29 -4.91 15.98
N GLU A 301 -1.41 -4.74 16.68
CA GLU A 301 -2.17 -3.48 16.70
C GLU A 301 -1.38 -2.36 17.40
N PRO A 302 -1.43 -1.11 16.90
CA PRO A 302 -0.81 0.02 17.60
C PRO A 302 -1.43 0.25 19.00
N PRO A 303 -0.64 0.60 20.02
CA PRO A 303 -1.17 1.00 21.32
C PRO A 303 -2.18 2.15 21.18
N GLY A 304 -3.38 1.97 21.75
CA GLY A 304 -4.47 2.95 21.66
C GLY A 304 -5.39 2.85 20.44
N SER A 305 -5.23 1.85 19.56
CA SER A 305 -6.20 1.59 18.49
C SER A 305 -7.54 1.11 19.06
N SER A 306 -8.62 1.88 18.84
CA SER A 306 -9.98 1.52 19.28
C SER A 306 -10.68 0.51 18.35
N LYS A 307 -10.09 0.18 17.21
CA LYS A 307 -10.58 -0.83 16.27
C LYS A 307 -9.49 -1.89 16.01
N LYS A 308 -9.88 -3.16 16.08
CA LYS A 308 -9.06 -4.25 15.52
C LYS A 308 -9.04 -4.11 14.00
N GLN A 309 -7.85 -3.96 13.44
CA GLN A 309 -7.58 -3.96 12.00
C GLN A 309 -7.38 -5.39 11.48
N GLY A 310 -7.09 -6.35 12.38
CA GLY A 310 -7.01 -7.78 12.05
C GLY A 310 -5.74 -8.12 11.27
N LEU A 311 -4.62 -7.49 11.63
CA LEU A 311 -3.33 -7.60 10.95
C LEU A 311 -2.63 -8.96 11.16
N ASP A 312 -3.16 -9.82 12.03
CA ASP A 312 -2.64 -11.10 12.49
C ASP A 312 -3.45 -12.32 12.03
N PHE A 313 -4.46 -12.15 11.16
CA PHE A 313 -5.40 -13.20 10.73
C PHE A 313 -4.72 -14.54 10.35
N PHE A 314 -3.64 -14.51 9.55
CA PHE A 314 -2.87 -15.69 9.15
C PHE A 314 -1.68 -16.03 10.06
N LEU A 315 -1.40 -15.26 11.12
CA LEU A 315 -0.27 -15.52 12.03
C LEU A 315 -0.34 -16.92 12.65
N SER A 316 -1.54 -17.35 13.03
CA SER A 316 -1.78 -18.68 13.61
C SER A 316 -1.39 -19.84 12.68
N VAL A 317 -1.43 -19.64 11.36
CA VAL A 317 -1.02 -20.64 10.35
C VAL A 317 0.49 -20.82 10.39
N LEU A 318 1.24 -19.72 10.38
CA LEU A 318 2.71 -19.72 10.44
C LEU A 318 3.22 -20.30 11.78
N VAL A 319 2.58 -19.93 12.90
CA VAL A 319 2.92 -20.46 14.23
C VAL A 319 2.68 -21.97 14.32
N LYS A 320 1.56 -22.48 13.78
CA LYS A 320 1.29 -23.92 13.72
C LYS A 320 2.31 -24.67 12.87
N ALA A 321 2.75 -24.07 11.77
CA ALA A 321 3.81 -24.57 10.90
C ALA A 321 5.24 -24.35 11.45
N ARG A 322 5.39 -23.78 12.66
CA ARG A 322 6.67 -23.45 13.32
C ARG A 322 7.58 -22.51 12.53
N ILE A 323 7.02 -21.72 11.62
CA ILE A 323 7.76 -20.78 10.78
C ILE A 323 8.10 -19.53 11.60
N PRO A 324 9.38 -19.10 11.70
CA PRO A 324 9.74 -17.86 12.37
C PRO A 324 9.07 -16.64 11.73
N VAL A 325 8.49 -15.78 12.58
CA VAL A 325 7.84 -14.54 12.15
C VAL A 325 8.49 -13.34 12.85
N THR A 326 9.11 -12.45 12.07
CA THR A 326 9.78 -11.24 12.55
C THR A 326 8.96 -10.00 12.18
N GLU A 327 8.63 -9.15 13.17
CA GLU A 327 7.88 -7.92 12.95
C GLU A 327 8.81 -6.71 12.76
N ILE A 328 8.90 -6.19 11.53
CA ILE A 328 9.89 -5.18 11.13
C ILE A 328 9.70 -3.87 11.93
N ASN A 329 8.46 -3.49 12.27
CA ASN A 329 8.18 -2.31 13.11
C ASN A 329 8.78 -2.39 14.52
N LYS A 330 9.06 -3.58 15.05
CA LYS A 330 9.69 -3.77 16.38
C LYS A 330 11.23 -3.78 16.31
N LEU A 331 11.81 -3.80 15.11
CA LEU A 331 13.27 -3.76 14.94
C LEU A 331 13.84 -2.36 15.22
N PRO A 332 15.03 -2.27 15.84
CA PRO A 332 15.74 -1.01 15.97
C PRO A 332 16.12 -0.45 14.59
N ALA A 333 16.02 0.87 14.42
CA ALA A 333 16.47 1.54 13.21
C ALA A 333 17.96 1.87 13.32
N ILE A 334 18.78 1.27 12.47
CA ILE A 334 20.21 1.57 12.35
C ILE A 334 20.39 2.63 11.26
N SER A 335 20.87 3.81 11.65
CA SER A 335 21.19 4.91 10.73
C SER A 335 22.14 4.45 9.63
N VAL A 336 21.95 4.93 8.39
CA VAL A 336 22.80 4.66 7.23
C VAL A 336 24.28 4.88 7.55
N ALA A 337 24.61 5.98 8.24
CA ALA A 337 25.98 6.33 8.64
C ALA A 337 26.62 5.33 9.64
N HIS A 338 25.85 4.41 10.23
CA HIS A 338 26.33 3.34 11.10
C HIS A 338 26.25 1.95 10.44
N GLN A 339 25.87 1.87 9.16
CA GLN A 339 25.88 0.64 8.38
C GLN A 339 27.14 0.57 7.53
N SER A 340 27.66 -0.64 7.27
CA SER A 340 28.76 -0.80 6.30
C SER A 340 28.20 -0.59 4.89
N VAL A 341 28.55 0.54 4.27
CA VAL A 341 28.21 0.91 2.89
C VAL A 341 29.47 0.82 2.03
N PRO A 342 29.43 0.18 0.83
CA PRO A 342 30.61 -0.02 -0.02
C PRO A 342 31.39 1.24 -0.43
N ASP A 343 30.70 2.37 -0.63
CA ASP A 343 31.30 3.63 -1.08
C ASP A 343 30.54 4.86 -0.54
N GLY A 344 31.24 6.00 -0.42
CA GLY A 344 30.71 7.27 0.06
C GLY A 344 29.67 7.91 -0.88
N SER A 345 29.72 7.65 -2.19
CA SER A 345 28.68 8.10 -3.13
C SER A 345 27.34 7.42 -2.83
N LEU A 346 27.37 6.10 -2.62
CA LEU A 346 26.19 5.34 -2.20
C LEU A 346 25.70 5.81 -0.83
N GLY A 347 26.59 6.07 0.13
CA GLY A 347 26.24 6.63 1.44
C GLY A 347 25.38 7.89 1.33
N ARG A 348 25.79 8.86 0.48
CA ARG A 348 25.05 10.11 0.25
C ARG A 348 23.65 9.89 -0.36
N LEU A 349 23.52 8.92 -1.28
CA LEU A 349 22.23 8.54 -1.87
C LEU A 349 21.29 7.90 -0.81
N LEU A 350 21.83 7.04 0.04
CA LEU A 350 21.08 6.35 1.09
C LEU A 350 20.55 7.32 2.17
N GLU A 351 21.23 8.44 2.44
CA GLU A 351 20.75 9.51 3.33
C GLU A 351 19.57 10.30 2.76
N GLN A 352 19.41 10.33 1.43
CA GLN A 352 18.36 11.08 0.73
C GLN A 352 17.21 10.19 0.23
N LEU A 353 16.98 9.02 0.83
CA LEU A 353 15.94 8.10 0.36
C LEU A 353 14.49 8.58 0.64
N PRO A 354 13.50 8.14 -0.17
CA PRO A 354 12.09 8.32 0.15
C PRO A 354 11.75 7.62 1.48
N PRO A 355 10.86 8.16 2.32
CA PRO A 355 10.60 7.61 3.66
C PRO A 355 10.28 6.11 3.73
N PRO A 356 9.51 5.51 2.78
CA PRO A 356 9.28 4.07 2.76
C PRO A 356 10.55 3.25 2.52
N VAL A 357 11.43 3.70 1.62
CA VAL A 357 12.68 3.02 1.27
C VAL A 357 13.68 3.15 2.43
N HIS A 358 13.82 4.36 2.99
CA HIS A 358 14.64 4.61 4.17
C HIS A 358 14.20 3.76 5.38
N TYR A 359 12.89 3.56 5.56
CA TYR A 359 12.36 2.67 6.61
C TYR A 359 12.90 1.23 6.47
N GLY A 360 12.94 0.68 5.25
CA GLY A 360 13.45 -0.66 5.00
C GLY A 360 14.97 -0.75 5.06
N VAL A 361 15.69 0.22 4.48
CA VAL A 361 17.16 0.29 4.57
C VAL A 361 17.64 0.37 6.03
N THR A 362 16.94 1.10 6.90
CA THR A 362 17.34 1.24 8.31
C THR A 362 16.94 0.08 9.23
N ARG A 363 16.05 -0.82 8.82
CA ARG A 363 15.54 -1.93 9.67
C ARG A 363 15.73 -3.32 9.09
N LEU A 364 15.44 -3.48 7.79
CA LEU A 364 15.44 -4.75 7.11
C LEU A 364 16.83 -5.14 6.59
N ALA A 365 17.59 -4.19 6.03
CA ALA A 365 18.94 -4.48 5.50
C ALA A 365 19.90 -5.06 6.57
N PRO A 366 19.95 -4.57 7.82
CA PRO A 366 20.78 -5.17 8.86
C PRO A 366 20.37 -6.60 9.23
N VAL A 367 19.06 -6.89 9.28
CA VAL A 367 18.54 -8.24 9.60
C VAL A 367 18.82 -9.23 8.48
N LEU A 368 18.55 -8.84 7.22
CA LEU A 368 18.84 -9.68 6.06
C LEU A 368 20.35 -9.98 5.94
N ARG A 369 21.21 -9.00 6.27
CA ARG A 369 22.67 -9.19 6.29
C ARG A 369 23.16 -10.11 7.42
N ALA A 370 22.52 -10.05 8.60
CA ALA A 370 22.88 -10.88 9.75
C ALA A 370 22.40 -12.34 9.61
N SER A 371 21.22 -12.55 9.03
CA SER A 371 20.58 -13.87 8.94
C SER A 371 20.78 -14.58 7.59
N THR A 372 21.37 -13.89 6.61
CA THR A 372 21.73 -14.31 5.23
C THR A 372 20.72 -15.19 4.50
N PHE A 373 20.13 -14.67 3.42
CA PHE A 373 19.17 -15.40 2.59
C PHE A 373 19.63 -15.48 1.14
N ASP A 374 19.53 -16.67 0.54
CA ASP A 374 19.72 -16.88 -0.90
C ASP A 374 18.61 -16.20 -1.72
N VAL A 375 17.38 -16.23 -1.18
CA VAL A 375 16.17 -15.70 -1.83
C VAL A 375 15.44 -14.74 -0.89
N VAL A 376 15.20 -13.51 -1.35
CA VAL A 376 14.32 -12.54 -0.67
C VAL A 376 13.12 -12.23 -1.56
N SER A 377 11.95 -12.75 -1.17
CA SER A 377 10.70 -12.60 -1.93
C SER A 377 9.81 -11.53 -1.31
N LEU A 378 9.58 -10.44 -2.03
CA LEU A 378 8.85 -9.26 -1.58
C LEU A 378 7.42 -9.28 -2.15
N TRP A 379 6.42 -9.44 -1.28
CA TRP A 379 5.01 -9.60 -1.69
C TRP A 379 4.23 -8.29 -1.60
N GLN A 380 3.59 -7.91 -2.72
CA GLN A 380 2.91 -6.62 -2.96
C GLN A 380 3.85 -5.42 -3.13
N ASP A 381 3.42 -4.43 -3.92
CA ASP A 381 4.18 -3.23 -4.29
C ASP A 381 4.76 -2.47 -3.10
N GLY A 382 3.98 -2.40 -2.01
CA GLY A 382 4.38 -1.73 -0.78
C GLY A 382 5.61 -2.35 -0.12
N THR A 383 5.83 -3.66 -0.26
CA THR A 383 7.03 -4.35 0.26
C THR A 383 8.16 -4.34 -0.75
N CYS A 384 7.88 -4.36 -2.06
CA CYS A 384 8.89 -4.09 -3.09
C CYS A 384 9.57 -2.74 -2.82
N LEU A 385 8.78 -1.69 -2.56
CA LEU A 385 9.27 -0.33 -2.31
C LEU A 385 10.17 -0.22 -1.08
N PHE A 386 9.80 -0.79 0.07
CA PHE A 386 10.70 -0.74 1.24
C PHE A 386 11.79 -1.81 1.22
N GLY A 387 11.58 -2.94 0.56
CA GLY A 387 12.39 -4.14 0.69
C GLY A 387 13.49 -4.31 -0.35
N ALA A 388 13.30 -3.85 -1.59
CA ALA A 388 14.20 -4.22 -2.69
C ALA A 388 15.63 -3.70 -2.49
N LEU A 389 15.79 -2.41 -2.20
CA LEU A 389 17.10 -1.83 -1.90
C LEU A 389 17.71 -2.40 -0.61
N ALA A 390 16.89 -2.77 0.37
CA ALA A 390 17.36 -3.41 1.60
C ALA A 390 17.92 -4.82 1.34
N ALA A 391 17.31 -5.59 0.42
CA ALA A 391 17.79 -6.89 -0.01
C ALA A 391 19.09 -6.78 -0.84
N LEU A 392 19.18 -5.80 -1.74
CA LEU A 392 20.43 -5.50 -2.48
C LEU A 392 21.58 -5.13 -1.52
N LEU A 393 21.34 -4.25 -0.55
CA LEU A 393 22.33 -3.88 0.49
C LEU A 393 22.71 -5.05 1.41
N ALA A 394 21.84 -6.05 1.56
CA ALA A 394 22.14 -7.28 2.30
C ALA A 394 22.92 -8.30 1.46
N GLY A 395 23.06 -8.08 0.14
CA GLY A 395 23.73 -8.98 -0.79
C GLY A 395 22.87 -10.14 -1.29
N ALA A 396 21.54 -10.12 -1.05
CA ALA A 396 20.62 -11.20 -1.43
C ALA A 396 20.77 -11.58 -2.92
N PRO A 397 21.19 -12.82 -3.26
CA PRO A 397 21.46 -13.23 -4.63
C PRO A 397 20.21 -13.18 -5.52
N THR A 398 19.10 -13.78 -5.07
CA THR A 398 17.82 -13.78 -5.78
C THR A 398 16.80 -12.90 -5.05
N ILE A 399 16.17 -11.96 -5.76
CA ILE A 399 15.14 -11.06 -5.25
C ILE A 399 13.88 -11.18 -6.11
N HIS A 400 12.75 -11.57 -5.52
CA HIS A 400 11.46 -11.60 -6.23
C HIS A 400 10.64 -10.35 -5.90
N LEU A 401 10.16 -9.65 -6.93
CA LEU A 401 9.20 -8.57 -6.82
C LEU A 401 7.81 -9.15 -7.16
N VAL A 402 7.03 -9.53 -6.14
CA VAL A 402 5.82 -10.34 -6.32
C VAL A 402 4.56 -9.47 -6.34
N PHE A 403 4.08 -9.17 -7.54
CA PHE A 403 2.82 -8.46 -7.80
C PHE A 403 1.62 -9.40 -7.63
N ARG A 404 0.62 -8.97 -6.86
CA ARG A 404 -0.58 -9.78 -6.53
C ARG A 404 -1.90 -9.20 -7.06
N GLY A 405 -1.84 -8.20 -7.94
CA GLY A 405 -2.99 -7.54 -8.55
C GLY A 405 -2.57 -6.59 -9.67
N LEU A 406 -3.55 -5.98 -10.34
CA LEU A 406 -3.30 -4.94 -11.36
C LEU A 406 -2.43 -3.78 -10.85
N PRO A 407 -1.63 -3.14 -11.73
CA PRO A 407 -0.65 -2.14 -11.35
C PRO A 407 -1.23 -0.87 -10.68
N PRO A 408 -0.44 -0.19 -9.83
CA PRO A 408 -0.87 1.01 -9.12
C PRO A 408 -1.33 2.19 -9.99
N ASN A 409 -0.93 2.30 -11.26
CA ASN A 409 -1.42 3.37 -12.15
C ASN A 409 -2.93 3.25 -12.46
N ILE A 410 -3.43 2.01 -12.62
CA ILE A 410 -4.86 1.72 -12.79
C ILE A 410 -5.59 1.99 -11.46
N ARG A 411 -4.96 1.59 -10.35
CA ARG A 411 -5.47 1.74 -9.00
C ARG A 411 -4.87 2.95 -8.29
N LYS A 412 -5.33 4.14 -8.70
CA LYS A 412 -4.87 5.46 -8.22
C LYS A 412 -4.83 5.60 -6.69
N ASP A 413 -5.68 4.87 -5.95
CA ASP A 413 -5.67 4.82 -4.47
C ASP A 413 -4.38 4.24 -3.88
N ARG A 414 -3.65 3.44 -4.66
CA ARG A 414 -2.43 2.73 -4.26
C ARG A 414 -1.19 3.19 -5.05
N PHE A 415 -1.33 4.14 -5.98
CA PHE A 415 -0.23 4.75 -6.72
C PHE A 415 0.75 5.48 -5.80
N ARG A 416 2.02 5.50 -6.23
CA ARG A 416 3.12 6.26 -5.63
C ARG A 416 4.07 6.71 -6.72
N GLU A 417 4.59 7.93 -6.60
CA GLU A 417 5.54 8.52 -7.55
C GLU A 417 6.87 7.74 -7.57
N GLU A 418 7.22 7.06 -6.48
CA GLU A 418 8.42 6.21 -6.42
C GLU A 418 8.36 4.98 -7.36
N TYR A 419 7.17 4.46 -7.72
CA TYR A 419 7.10 3.13 -8.35
C TYR A 419 7.73 3.02 -9.75
N PRO A 420 7.50 3.93 -10.72
CA PRO A 420 8.08 3.81 -12.05
C PRO A 420 9.61 3.73 -12.01
N GLU A 421 10.26 4.71 -11.36
CA GLU A 421 11.72 4.79 -11.23
C GLU A 421 12.29 3.62 -10.42
N LEU A 422 11.59 3.17 -9.36
CA LEU A 422 11.96 1.98 -8.59
C LEU A 422 12.04 0.75 -9.49
N TYR A 423 10.97 0.47 -10.25
CA TYR A 423 10.88 -0.75 -11.04
C TYR A 423 11.77 -0.70 -12.29
N GLN A 424 11.88 0.46 -12.96
CA GLN A 424 12.78 0.63 -14.10
C GLN A 424 14.26 0.54 -13.71
N ALA A 425 14.65 1.01 -12.51
CA ALA A 425 15.99 0.78 -11.97
C ALA A 425 16.22 -0.68 -11.60
N LEU A 426 15.26 -1.33 -10.92
CA LEU A 426 15.36 -2.74 -10.52
C LEU A 426 15.40 -3.70 -11.72
N ALA A 427 14.78 -3.35 -12.85
CA ALA A 427 14.89 -4.11 -14.08
C ALA A 427 16.33 -4.20 -14.59
N GLN A 428 17.19 -3.22 -14.31
CA GLN A 428 18.59 -3.20 -14.73
C GLN A 428 19.53 -3.96 -13.78
N VAL A 429 19.02 -4.60 -12.72
CA VAL A 429 19.84 -5.27 -11.71
C VAL A 429 19.76 -6.80 -11.84
N PRO A 430 20.90 -7.50 -12.03
CA PRO A 430 20.96 -8.97 -12.01
C PRO A 430 20.40 -9.59 -10.73
N GLY A 431 19.78 -10.77 -10.86
CA GLY A 431 19.13 -11.48 -9.76
C GLY A 431 17.80 -10.88 -9.29
N VAL A 432 17.26 -9.86 -9.97
CA VAL A 432 15.93 -9.28 -9.67
C VAL A 432 14.90 -9.79 -10.67
N HIS A 433 13.91 -10.52 -10.16
CA HIS A 433 12.85 -11.18 -10.93
C HIS A 433 11.50 -10.51 -10.67
N PHE A 434 10.80 -10.17 -11.74
CA PHE A 434 9.45 -9.60 -11.68
C PHE A 434 8.47 -10.77 -11.72
N VAL A 435 7.61 -10.90 -10.72
CA VAL A 435 6.76 -12.08 -10.55
C VAL A 435 5.30 -11.65 -10.40
N SER A 436 4.45 -12.02 -11.34
CA SER A 436 3.02 -11.67 -11.34
C SER A 436 2.16 -12.88 -11.00
N ASN A 437 1.03 -12.67 -10.30
CA ASN A 437 0.06 -13.75 -10.07
C ASN A 437 -0.85 -14.07 -11.26
N SER A 438 -0.77 -13.31 -12.35
CA SER A 438 -1.48 -13.58 -13.60
C SER A 438 -0.77 -12.95 -14.79
N ARG A 439 -0.96 -13.52 -15.99
CA ARG A 439 -0.45 -12.97 -17.25
C ARG A 439 -1.03 -11.58 -17.50
N LYS A 440 -2.34 -11.39 -17.31
CA LYS A 440 -2.99 -10.09 -17.53
C LYS A 440 -2.43 -8.96 -16.68
N ALA A 441 -2.01 -9.28 -15.45
CA ALA A 441 -1.31 -8.30 -14.61
C ALA A 441 0.13 -8.08 -15.08
N ALA A 442 0.86 -9.13 -15.48
CA ALA A 442 2.23 -9.00 -16.02
C ALA A 442 2.27 -8.07 -17.25
N GLU A 443 1.36 -8.26 -18.20
CA GLU A 443 1.17 -7.40 -19.38
C GLU A 443 0.92 -5.94 -18.97
N ALA A 444 0.03 -5.69 -18.01
CA ALA A 444 -0.30 -4.35 -17.57
C ALA A 444 0.87 -3.64 -16.85
N TYR A 445 1.71 -4.35 -16.08
CA TYR A 445 2.94 -3.79 -15.53
C TYR A 445 4.00 -3.56 -16.63
N ALA A 446 4.15 -4.48 -17.57
CA ALA A 446 5.09 -4.37 -18.69
C ALA A 446 4.79 -3.12 -19.54
N GLU A 447 3.53 -2.93 -19.92
CA GLU A 447 3.03 -1.76 -20.66
C GLU A 447 3.26 -0.46 -19.86
N TRP A 448 2.81 -0.41 -18.60
CA TRP A 448 2.93 0.80 -17.77
C TRP A 448 4.37 1.23 -17.53
N LEU A 449 5.28 0.27 -17.29
CA LEU A 449 6.66 0.55 -16.93
C LEU A 449 7.60 0.63 -18.15
N GLY A 450 7.14 0.28 -19.35
CA GLY A 450 7.98 0.15 -20.54
C GLY A 450 9.02 -0.98 -20.42
N ILE A 451 8.75 -1.99 -19.59
CA ILE A 451 9.65 -3.13 -19.35
C ILE A 451 9.19 -4.31 -20.24
N PRO A 452 10.07 -4.95 -21.02
CA PRO A 452 9.71 -6.10 -21.84
C PRO A 452 9.03 -7.23 -21.05
N ILE A 453 7.94 -7.80 -21.59
CA ILE A 453 7.15 -8.84 -20.92
C ILE A 453 7.98 -10.08 -20.52
N VAL A 454 9.05 -10.39 -21.27
CA VAL A 454 10.02 -11.47 -20.97
C VAL A 454 10.73 -11.31 -19.60
N ARG A 455 10.70 -10.12 -18.99
CA ARG A 455 11.20 -9.89 -17.63
C ARG A 455 10.24 -10.33 -16.52
N PHE A 456 8.98 -10.59 -16.85
CA PHE A 456 7.94 -10.98 -15.91
C PHE A 456 7.67 -12.48 -15.99
N HIS A 457 7.75 -13.15 -14.84
CA HIS A 457 7.35 -14.54 -14.68
C HIS A 457 5.95 -14.63 -14.08
N VAL A 458 5.16 -15.63 -14.50
CA VAL A 458 3.86 -15.91 -13.90
C VAL A 458 4.02 -16.95 -12.78
N LEU A 459 3.54 -16.60 -11.59
CA LEU A 459 3.43 -17.47 -10.41
C LEU A 459 1.98 -17.42 -9.92
N TYR A 460 1.16 -18.32 -10.48
CA TYR A 460 -0.25 -18.43 -10.15
C TYR A 460 -0.49 -18.68 -8.65
N ASN A 461 -1.73 -18.47 -8.21
CA ASN A 461 -2.16 -18.79 -6.86
C ASN A 461 -2.21 -20.33 -6.68
N GLY A 462 -1.64 -20.83 -5.59
CA GLY A 462 -1.84 -22.21 -5.15
C GLY A 462 -3.11 -22.36 -4.31
N VAL A 463 -3.97 -23.30 -4.69
CA VAL A 463 -5.20 -23.64 -3.99
C VAL A 463 -5.16 -25.14 -3.67
N PRO A 464 -5.31 -25.53 -2.38
CA PRO A 464 -5.43 -26.95 -2.02
C PRO A 464 -6.77 -27.52 -2.49
N ASP A 465 -6.86 -28.84 -2.56
CA ASP A 465 -8.15 -29.52 -2.74
C ASP A 465 -9.15 -29.04 -1.66
N LEU A 466 -10.38 -28.77 -2.10
CA LEU A 466 -11.43 -28.27 -1.24
C LEU A 466 -12.26 -29.42 -0.70
N ALA A 467 -12.26 -29.57 0.62
CA ALA A 467 -13.17 -30.48 1.29
C ALA A 467 -14.63 -30.02 1.10
N THR A 468 -15.52 -30.98 0.83
CA THR A 468 -16.96 -30.78 0.63
C THR A 468 -17.77 -31.11 1.88
N ASP A 469 -17.11 -31.31 3.02
CA ASP A 469 -17.76 -31.44 4.32
C ASP A 469 -18.32 -30.10 4.79
N ALA A 470 -19.35 -30.15 5.62
CA ALA A 470 -20.04 -28.97 6.13
C ALA A 470 -20.25 -29.03 7.63
N ALA A 471 -20.12 -27.86 8.27
CA ALA A 471 -20.67 -27.61 9.59
C ALA A 471 -22.17 -27.91 9.62
N GLN A 472 -22.66 -28.40 10.76
CA GLN A 472 -24.07 -28.77 10.94
C GLN A 472 -25.02 -27.58 10.65
N THR A 473 -24.64 -26.37 11.06
CA THR A 473 -25.36 -25.12 10.78
C THR A 473 -25.49 -24.80 9.29
N ASP A 474 -24.49 -25.17 8.49
CA ASP A 474 -24.50 -24.90 7.04
C ASP A 474 -25.40 -25.91 6.32
N LYS A 475 -25.44 -27.17 6.79
CA LYS A 475 -26.40 -28.18 6.32
C LYS A 475 -27.83 -27.78 6.64
N GLU A 476 -28.09 -27.30 7.86
CA GLU A 476 -29.44 -26.88 8.30
C GLU A 476 -29.94 -25.68 7.49
N LYS A 477 -29.11 -24.66 7.27
CA LYS A 477 -29.41 -23.54 6.36
C LYS A 477 -29.76 -24.02 4.96
N TRP A 478 -28.96 -24.94 4.42
CA TRP A 478 -29.18 -25.45 3.07
C TRP A 478 -30.45 -26.29 2.97
N GLN A 479 -30.70 -27.20 3.91
CA GLN A 479 -31.90 -28.04 3.94
C GLN A 479 -33.18 -27.19 4.01
N ALA A 480 -33.24 -26.22 4.92
CA ALA A 480 -34.39 -25.32 5.02
C ALA A 480 -34.63 -24.52 3.72
N PHE A 481 -33.55 -24.08 3.05
CA PHE A 481 -33.63 -23.39 1.77
C PHE A 481 -34.02 -24.32 0.61
N GLN A 482 -33.56 -25.57 0.62
CA GLN A 482 -33.99 -26.59 -0.35
C GLN A 482 -35.49 -26.90 -0.21
N GLU A 483 -36.01 -26.98 1.01
CA GLU A 483 -37.44 -27.19 1.29
C GLU A 483 -38.27 -25.98 0.82
N SER A 484 -37.83 -24.75 1.07
CA SER A 484 -38.53 -23.54 0.60
C SER A 484 -38.44 -23.32 -0.91
N THR A 485 -37.47 -23.96 -1.58
CA THR A 485 -37.23 -23.88 -3.03
C THR A 485 -37.29 -25.27 -3.69
N ALA A 486 -38.24 -26.12 -3.26
CA ALA A 486 -38.31 -27.52 -3.69
C ALA A 486 -38.56 -27.72 -5.21
N ASP A 487 -39.05 -26.69 -5.90
CA ASP A 487 -39.22 -26.65 -7.36
C ASP A 487 -37.96 -26.23 -8.13
N ALA A 488 -36.86 -25.92 -7.43
CA ALA A 488 -35.71 -25.28 -8.06
C ALA A 488 -34.91 -26.21 -8.98
N THR A 489 -34.64 -25.76 -10.20
CA THR A 489 -33.92 -26.52 -11.23
C THR A 489 -32.41 -26.27 -11.20
N GLU A 490 -31.96 -25.05 -10.86
CA GLU A 490 -30.54 -24.69 -10.74
C GLU A 490 -30.25 -23.81 -9.51
N THR A 491 -29.02 -23.93 -9.01
CA THR A 491 -28.45 -23.11 -7.93
C THR A 491 -27.29 -22.25 -8.45
N ILE A 492 -27.45 -20.93 -8.46
CA ILE A 492 -26.44 -19.98 -8.92
C ILE A 492 -25.71 -19.35 -7.72
N GLY A 493 -24.38 -19.44 -7.72
CA GLY A 493 -23.55 -19.12 -6.56
C GLY A 493 -22.74 -17.83 -6.67
N GLY A 494 -22.55 -17.16 -5.53
CA GLY A 494 -21.62 -16.04 -5.35
C GLY A 494 -20.75 -16.29 -4.11
N VAL A 495 -19.43 -16.20 -4.25
CA VAL A 495 -18.48 -16.34 -3.13
C VAL A 495 -17.53 -15.15 -3.13
N PHE A 496 -17.75 -14.19 -2.22
CA PHE A 496 -16.98 -12.94 -2.12
C PHE A 496 -17.30 -12.17 -0.83
N ARG A 497 -16.41 -11.26 -0.43
CA ARG A 497 -16.70 -10.27 0.62
C ARG A 497 -17.72 -9.24 0.10
N LEU A 498 -18.67 -8.83 0.94
CA LEU A 498 -19.71 -7.85 0.58
C LEU A 498 -19.14 -6.42 0.61
N GLU A 499 -18.36 -6.12 -0.42
CA GLU A 499 -17.49 -4.96 -0.54
C GLU A 499 -17.66 -4.25 -1.89
N PRO A 500 -17.46 -2.92 -1.99
CA PRO A 500 -17.72 -2.17 -3.24
C PRO A 500 -17.02 -2.76 -4.48
N ASP A 501 -15.75 -3.16 -4.36
CA ASP A 501 -14.97 -3.76 -5.46
C ASP A 501 -15.51 -5.11 -5.96
N LYS A 502 -16.40 -5.76 -5.19
CA LYS A 502 -17.05 -7.04 -5.53
C LYS A 502 -18.47 -6.86 -6.07
N ARG A 503 -18.98 -5.62 -6.08
CA ARG A 503 -20.30 -5.22 -6.59
C ARG A 503 -21.46 -6.14 -6.16
N PRO A 504 -21.64 -6.44 -4.86
CA PRO A 504 -22.65 -7.40 -4.42
C PRO A 504 -24.08 -6.95 -4.80
N GLN A 505 -24.38 -5.64 -4.83
CA GLN A 505 -25.65 -5.11 -5.32
C GLN A 505 -25.92 -5.40 -6.81
N LEU A 506 -24.87 -5.44 -7.64
CA LEU A 506 -25.01 -5.78 -9.07
C LEU A 506 -25.31 -7.27 -9.24
N TRP A 507 -24.77 -8.11 -8.35
CA TRP A 507 -25.08 -9.54 -8.28
C TRP A 507 -26.55 -9.79 -7.89
N ILE A 508 -27.12 -9.02 -6.96
CA ILE A 508 -28.58 -9.10 -6.67
C ILE A 508 -29.42 -8.72 -7.90
N LYS A 509 -29.01 -7.70 -8.66
CA LYS A 509 -29.69 -7.31 -9.91
C LYS A 509 -29.62 -8.40 -10.98
N LEU A 510 -28.51 -9.13 -11.07
CA LEU A 510 -28.38 -10.31 -11.93
C LEU A 510 -29.41 -11.38 -11.52
N ALA A 511 -29.51 -11.72 -10.23
CA ALA A 511 -30.47 -12.70 -9.74
C ALA A 511 -31.92 -12.33 -10.10
N ALA A 512 -32.30 -11.06 -9.88
CA ALA A 512 -33.62 -10.53 -10.23
C ALA A 512 -33.90 -10.50 -11.75
N LEU A 513 -32.88 -10.38 -12.59
CA LEU A 513 -33.02 -10.49 -14.04
C LEU A 513 -33.15 -11.96 -14.49
N TYR A 514 -32.31 -12.84 -13.96
CA TYR A 514 -32.30 -14.27 -14.28
C TYR A 514 -33.61 -14.96 -13.91
N LEU A 515 -34.23 -14.61 -12.77
CA LEU A 515 -35.54 -15.13 -12.37
C LEU A 515 -36.67 -14.82 -13.36
N LYS A 516 -36.55 -13.77 -14.19
CA LYS A 516 -37.51 -13.49 -15.26
C LYS A 516 -37.37 -14.43 -16.45
N GLN A 517 -36.17 -14.98 -16.67
CA GLN A 517 -35.88 -15.97 -17.70
C GLN A 517 -36.13 -17.40 -17.20
N ARG A 518 -35.72 -17.72 -15.98
CA ARG A 518 -35.80 -19.04 -15.35
C ARG A 518 -36.36 -18.90 -13.92
N PRO A 519 -37.70 -18.88 -13.74
CA PRO A 519 -38.35 -18.64 -12.44
C PRO A 519 -38.10 -19.71 -11.37
N GLN A 520 -37.60 -20.88 -11.78
CA GLN A 520 -37.22 -22.01 -10.90
C GLN A 520 -35.72 -21.97 -10.52
N ALA A 521 -35.01 -20.88 -10.77
CA ALA A 521 -33.65 -20.72 -10.27
C ALA A 521 -33.65 -20.35 -8.77
N ARG A 522 -32.57 -20.72 -8.06
CA ARG A 522 -32.27 -20.20 -6.71
C ARG A 522 -30.82 -19.72 -6.61
N PHE A 523 -30.57 -18.88 -5.63
CA PHE A 523 -29.32 -18.12 -5.49
C PHE A 523 -28.71 -18.32 -4.11
N VAL A 524 -27.37 -18.41 -4.06
CA VAL A 524 -26.63 -18.55 -2.80
C VAL A 524 -25.45 -17.59 -2.79
N ILE A 525 -25.36 -16.73 -1.77
CA ILE A 525 -24.19 -15.88 -1.52
C ILE A 525 -23.48 -16.35 -0.24
N VAL A 526 -22.19 -16.68 -0.37
CA VAL A 526 -21.29 -17.01 0.74
C VAL A 526 -20.29 -15.87 0.94
N GLY A 527 -20.28 -15.33 2.15
CA GLY A 527 -19.47 -14.19 2.54
C GLY A 527 -20.26 -13.13 3.31
N ASP A 528 -19.52 -12.13 3.78
CA ASP A 528 -20.02 -11.04 4.60
C ASP A 528 -19.20 -9.76 4.32
N GLY A 529 -19.65 -8.60 4.80
CA GLY A 529 -18.99 -7.32 4.62
C GLY A 529 -19.94 -6.13 4.79
N ARG A 530 -19.40 -4.91 4.73
CA ARG A 530 -20.12 -3.66 5.02
C ARG A 530 -21.33 -3.35 4.13
N LEU A 531 -21.52 -4.07 3.03
CA LEU A 531 -22.68 -3.94 2.13
C LEU A 531 -23.78 -4.98 2.40
N HIS A 532 -23.72 -5.73 3.50
CA HIS A 532 -24.73 -6.73 3.89
C HIS A 532 -26.15 -6.12 3.88
N ASP A 533 -26.40 -5.10 4.68
CA ASP A 533 -27.74 -4.52 4.82
C ASP A 533 -28.21 -3.84 3.51
N ASN A 534 -27.26 -3.34 2.71
CA ASN A 534 -27.51 -2.78 1.39
C ASN A 534 -27.92 -3.83 0.34
N ILE A 535 -27.55 -5.11 0.50
CA ILE A 535 -28.02 -6.19 -0.38
C ILE A 535 -29.31 -6.83 0.13
N VAL A 536 -29.54 -6.88 1.45
CA VAL A 536 -30.81 -7.33 2.03
C VAL A 536 -31.95 -6.45 1.52
N ALA A 537 -31.86 -5.13 1.76
CA ALA A 537 -32.87 -4.18 1.31
C ALA A 537 -33.10 -4.22 -0.21
N LEU A 538 -32.03 -4.35 -1.01
CA LEU A 538 -32.16 -4.45 -2.47
C LEU A 538 -32.81 -5.77 -2.93
N ALA A 539 -32.60 -6.87 -2.21
CA ALA A 539 -33.22 -8.15 -2.52
C ALA A 539 -34.71 -8.19 -2.11
N GLU A 540 -35.09 -7.46 -1.06
CA GLU A 540 -36.48 -7.20 -0.69
C GLU A 540 -37.17 -6.30 -1.73
N ASP A 541 -36.57 -5.16 -2.07
CA ASP A 541 -37.08 -4.22 -3.08
C ASP A 541 -37.30 -4.88 -4.46
N LEU A 542 -36.42 -5.80 -4.84
CA LEU A 542 -36.51 -6.54 -6.10
C LEU A 542 -37.35 -7.82 -5.99
N CYS A 543 -37.90 -8.14 -4.82
CA CYS A 543 -38.73 -9.32 -4.56
C CYS A 543 -38.06 -10.64 -4.95
N VAL A 544 -36.80 -10.85 -4.51
CA VAL A 544 -36.01 -12.07 -4.78
C VAL A 544 -35.56 -12.83 -3.52
N MET A 545 -35.95 -12.37 -2.34
CA MET A 545 -35.49 -12.93 -1.06
C MET A 545 -35.94 -14.39 -0.85
N ASP A 546 -37.11 -14.77 -1.37
CA ASP A 546 -37.63 -16.14 -1.38
C ASP A 546 -36.78 -17.12 -2.20
N ARG A 547 -36.02 -16.61 -3.18
CA ARG A 547 -35.11 -17.36 -4.04
C ARG A 547 -33.63 -17.14 -3.71
N LEU A 548 -33.29 -16.45 -2.61
CA LEU A 548 -31.92 -16.07 -2.25
C LEU A 548 -31.54 -16.48 -0.82
N LEU A 549 -30.49 -17.30 -0.70
CA LEU A 549 -29.85 -17.61 0.58
C LEU A 549 -28.59 -16.76 0.78
N LEU A 550 -28.63 -15.88 1.78
CA LEU A 550 -27.45 -15.20 2.32
C LEU A 550 -26.84 -16.06 3.44
N VAL A 551 -25.75 -16.78 3.14
CA VAL A 551 -25.12 -17.73 4.08
C VAL A 551 -24.38 -17.02 5.22
N GLY A 552 -23.82 -15.84 4.94
CA GLY A 552 -22.85 -15.17 5.80
C GLY A 552 -21.45 -15.79 5.65
N LEU A 553 -20.58 -15.55 6.65
CA LEU A 553 -19.22 -16.12 6.68
C LEU A 553 -19.26 -17.63 6.96
N SER A 554 -18.64 -18.43 6.08
CA SER A 554 -18.43 -19.87 6.28
C SER A 554 -16.96 -20.27 6.05
N ASN A 555 -16.50 -21.26 6.82
CA ASN A 555 -15.21 -21.92 6.62
C ASN A 555 -15.31 -23.13 5.66
N HIS A 556 -16.52 -23.61 5.37
CA HIS A 556 -16.79 -24.80 4.56
C HIS A 556 -17.15 -24.42 3.11
N VAL A 557 -16.33 -23.57 2.49
CA VAL A 557 -16.64 -22.99 1.17
C VAL A 557 -16.76 -24.07 0.08
N GLY A 558 -16.00 -25.17 0.18
CA GLY A 558 -16.09 -26.30 -0.75
C GLY A 558 -17.43 -27.03 -0.70
N TYR A 559 -18.08 -27.11 0.45
CA TYR A 559 -19.47 -27.60 0.55
C TYR A 559 -20.43 -26.68 -0.23
N TRP A 560 -20.33 -25.36 -0.05
CA TRP A 560 -21.22 -24.44 -0.74
C TRP A 560 -21.02 -24.46 -2.25
N TYR A 561 -19.78 -24.56 -2.74
CA TYR A 561 -19.52 -24.81 -4.17
C TYR A 561 -20.13 -26.14 -4.65
N SER A 562 -20.10 -27.22 -3.86
CA SER A 562 -20.70 -28.50 -4.28
C SER A 562 -22.23 -28.47 -4.38
N GLN A 563 -22.88 -27.40 -3.89
CA GLN A 563 -24.31 -27.14 -4.07
C GLN A 563 -24.64 -26.21 -5.26
N MET A 564 -23.64 -25.73 -6.01
CA MET A 564 -23.81 -24.77 -7.11
C MET A 564 -23.73 -25.43 -8.48
N ASP A 565 -24.66 -25.09 -9.37
CA ASP A 565 -24.63 -25.48 -10.80
C ASP A 565 -23.75 -24.53 -11.63
N ALA A 566 -23.66 -23.26 -11.24
CA ALA A 566 -22.72 -22.28 -11.78
C ALA A 566 -22.42 -21.19 -10.74
N LYS A 567 -21.27 -20.51 -10.89
CA LYS A 567 -20.85 -19.41 -10.01
C LYS A 567 -20.59 -18.12 -10.80
N VAL A 568 -21.03 -16.98 -10.27
CA VAL A 568 -20.87 -15.67 -10.93
C VAL A 568 -19.99 -14.73 -10.10
N LEU A 569 -19.13 -13.97 -10.78
CA LEU A 569 -18.25 -12.95 -10.19
C LEU A 569 -18.33 -11.63 -10.98
N LEU A 570 -18.86 -10.57 -10.37
CA LEU A 570 -19.01 -9.25 -11.01
C LEU A 570 -18.02 -8.20 -10.47
N SER A 571 -16.87 -8.68 -9.96
CA SER A 571 -15.79 -7.86 -9.40
C SER A 571 -15.34 -6.78 -10.37
N ARG A 572 -14.97 -5.60 -9.84
CA ARG A 572 -14.25 -4.56 -10.59
C ARG A 572 -12.75 -4.78 -10.59
N TYR A 573 -12.20 -5.21 -9.46
CA TYR A 573 -10.76 -5.40 -9.28
C TYR A 573 -10.42 -6.77 -8.68
N GLU A 574 -9.49 -7.46 -9.35
CA GLU A 574 -8.83 -8.69 -8.91
C GLU A 574 -7.34 -8.65 -9.29
N GLY A 575 -6.57 -9.60 -8.74
CA GLY A 575 -5.36 -10.11 -9.39
C GLY A 575 -5.74 -11.38 -10.15
N LEU A 576 -5.28 -12.52 -9.65
CA LEU A 576 -5.90 -13.82 -9.94
C LEU A 576 -6.95 -14.15 -8.86
N PRO A 577 -8.25 -14.27 -9.18
CA PRO A 577 -9.30 -14.53 -8.21
C PRO A 577 -9.34 -15.99 -7.75
N ASN A 578 -8.89 -16.27 -6.51
CA ASN A 578 -8.97 -17.60 -5.90
C ASN A 578 -10.38 -18.21 -6.00
N VAL A 579 -11.44 -17.40 -5.86
CA VAL A 579 -12.84 -17.83 -5.91
C VAL A 579 -13.34 -18.24 -7.32
N LEU A 580 -12.53 -18.14 -8.38
CA LEU A 580 -12.80 -18.83 -9.65
C LEU A 580 -12.10 -20.19 -9.68
N ILE A 581 -10.82 -20.22 -9.28
CA ILE A 581 -10.04 -21.47 -9.15
C ILE A 581 -10.73 -22.47 -8.22
N GLU A 582 -11.18 -22.00 -7.06
CA GLU A 582 -11.89 -22.80 -6.05
C GLU A 582 -13.19 -23.42 -6.58
N ALA A 583 -13.90 -22.72 -7.49
CA ALA A 583 -15.07 -23.26 -8.18
C ALA A 583 -14.69 -24.34 -9.21
N GLN A 584 -13.66 -24.06 -10.02
CA GLN A 584 -13.18 -24.95 -11.08
C GLN A 584 -12.57 -26.26 -10.54
N LEU A 585 -11.86 -26.22 -9.41
CA LEU A 585 -11.38 -27.42 -8.69
C LEU A 585 -12.52 -28.37 -8.29
N LEU A 586 -13.73 -27.85 -8.07
CA LEU A 586 -14.91 -28.67 -7.80
C LEU A 586 -15.72 -29.01 -9.06
N GLY A 587 -15.34 -28.49 -10.22
CA GLY A 587 -16.05 -28.67 -11.50
C GLY A 587 -17.27 -27.75 -11.64
N VAL A 588 -17.32 -26.64 -10.91
CA VAL A 588 -18.39 -25.64 -10.99
C VAL A 588 -18.05 -24.61 -12.06
N PRO A 589 -18.85 -24.51 -13.14
CA PRO A 589 -18.60 -23.54 -14.20
C PRO A 589 -18.78 -22.10 -13.71
N VAL A 590 -18.08 -21.16 -14.35
CA VAL A 590 -18.01 -19.77 -13.88
C VAL A 590 -18.38 -18.74 -14.95
N VAL A 591 -19.06 -17.66 -14.55
CA VAL A 591 -19.19 -16.44 -15.38
C VAL A 591 -18.55 -15.28 -14.63
N SER A 592 -17.68 -14.52 -15.29
CA SER A 592 -16.91 -13.46 -14.65
C SER A 592 -16.81 -12.20 -15.49
N THR A 593 -16.78 -11.04 -14.84
CA THR A 593 -16.21 -9.82 -15.43
C THR A 593 -14.72 -10.01 -15.79
N PRO A 594 -14.17 -9.23 -16.74
CA PRO A 594 -12.74 -9.23 -17.11
C PRO A 594 -11.87 -8.49 -16.08
N ALA A 595 -12.05 -8.81 -14.80
CA ALA A 595 -11.29 -8.24 -13.69
C ALA A 595 -9.97 -9.01 -13.50
N GLY A 596 -8.84 -8.36 -13.83
CA GLY A 596 -7.51 -8.97 -13.66
C GLY A 596 -7.35 -10.25 -14.49
N GLY A 597 -6.72 -11.27 -13.92
CA GLY A 597 -6.53 -12.58 -14.54
C GLY A 597 -7.75 -13.50 -14.46
N ALA A 598 -8.98 -12.98 -14.39
CA ALA A 598 -10.19 -13.80 -14.25
C ALA A 598 -10.34 -14.86 -15.37
N GLY A 599 -10.11 -14.47 -16.63
CA GLY A 599 -10.17 -15.38 -17.78
C GLY A 599 -9.07 -16.44 -17.82
N GLU A 600 -8.03 -16.33 -17.00
CA GLU A 600 -6.96 -17.35 -16.91
C GLU A 600 -7.42 -18.55 -16.06
N CYS A 601 -8.41 -18.34 -15.16
CA CYS A 601 -8.88 -19.33 -14.19
C CYS A 601 -9.70 -20.48 -14.80
N PHE A 602 -10.22 -20.35 -16.02
CA PHE A 602 -11.14 -21.29 -16.67
C PHE A 602 -10.84 -21.40 -18.17
N GLU A 603 -11.59 -22.23 -18.90
CA GLU A 603 -11.55 -22.31 -20.35
C GLU A 603 -12.77 -21.61 -20.95
N GLU A 604 -12.51 -20.62 -21.80
CA GLU A 604 -13.53 -19.75 -22.40
C GLU A 604 -14.55 -20.55 -23.20
N ASP A 605 -15.83 -20.24 -22.95
CA ASP A 605 -17.00 -20.95 -23.47
C ASP A 605 -17.02 -22.49 -23.27
N GLN A 606 -16.17 -23.06 -22.42
CA GLN A 606 -16.21 -24.48 -22.03
C GLN A 606 -16.52 -24.65 -20.55
N THR A 607 -15.61 -24.18 -19.69
CA THR A 607 -15.71 -24.31 -18.22
C THR A 607 -15.94 -22.97 -17.54
N GLY A 608 -15.85 -21.86 -18.28
CA GLY A 608 -16.38 -20.57 -17.86
C GLY A 608 -16.65 -19.62 -19.03
N HIS A 609 -17.01 -18.38 -18.71
CA HIS A 609 -17.17 -17.30 -19.69
C HIS A 609 -16.76 -15.94 -19.13
N LEU A 610 -16.10 -15.12 -19.94
CA LEU A 610 -15.68 -13.76 -19.61
C LEU A 610 -16.56 -12.71 -20.31
N LEU A 611 -17.24 -11.88 -19.52
CA LEU A 611 -18.11 -10.79 -20.01
C LEU A 611 -17.30 -9.70 -20.73
N GLY A 612 -17.96 -8.93 -21.61
CA GLY A 612 -17.28 -7.94 -22.46
C GLY A 612 -16.66 -6.72 -21.75
N ASP A 613 -17.20 -6.29 -20.61
CA ASP A 613 -16.80 -5.03 -19.93
C ASP A 613 -16.64 -5.22 -18.40
N VAL A 614 -15.56 -4.71 -17.82
CA VAL A 614 -15.30 -4.75 -16.36
C VAL A 614 -15.96 -3.60 -15.61
N GLU A 615 -16.16 -2.46 -16.25
CA GLU A 615 -16.78 -1.24 -15.69
C GLU A 615 -18.30 -1.28 -15.79
N HIS A 616 -18.83 -1.67 -16.96
CA HIS A 616 -20.27 -1.70 -17.28
C HIS A 616 -20.71 -3.07 -17.84
N PRO A 617 -20.55 -4.18 -17.10
CA PRO A 617 -20.95 -5.51 -17.58
C PRO A 617 -22.45 -5.57 -17.88
N ASP A 618 -22.81 -6.16 -19.02
CA ASP A 618 -24.22 -6.42 -19.35
C ASP A 618 -24.75 -7.60 -18.54
N LEU A 619 -25.87 -7.38 -17.85
CA LEU A 619 -26.54 -8.41 -17.08
C LEU A 619 -27.33 -9.37 -17.96
N HIS A 620 -27.74 -8.98 -19.18
CA HIS A 620 -28.42 -9.87 -20.11
C HIS A 620 -27.42 -10.91 -20.67
N GLU A 621 -26.27 -10.44 -21.18
CA GLU A 621 -25.13 -11.31 -21.53
C GLU A 621 -24.80 -12.29 -20.39
N ALA A 622 -24.66 -11.78 -19.16
CA ALA A 622 -24.37 -12.60 -18.00
C ALA A 622 -25.46 -13.63 -17.67
N CYS A 623 -26.75 -13.27 -17.76
CA CYS A 623 -27.85 -14.21 -17.55
C CYS A 623 -27.87 -15.30 -18.62
N ASP A 624 -27.78 -14.92 -19.90
CA ASP A 624 -27.83 -15.83 -21.05
C ASP A 624 -26.65 -16.82 -21.02
N LYS A 625 -25.46 -16.34 -20.64
CA LYS A 625 -24.25 -17.17 -20.51
C LYS A 625 -24.27 -18.07 -19.28
N VAL A 626 -24.86 -17.65 -18.15
CA VAL A 626 -25.12 -18.53 -17.00
C VAL A 626 -26.08 -19.64 -17.39
N ALA A 627 -27.20 -19.31 -18.06
CA ALA A 627 -28.16 -20.32 -18.52
C ALA A 627 -27.51 -21.32 -19.50
N SER A 628 -26.77 -20.81 -20.49
CA SER A 628 -26.07 -21.62 -21.49
C SER A 628 -25.02 -22.55 -20.87
N ILE A 629 -24.22 -22.09 -19.89
CA ILE A 629 -23.19 -22.94 -19.29
C ILE A 629 -23.78 -23.99 -18.34
N VAL A 630 -24.86 -23.68 -17.60
CA VAL A 630 -25.60 -24.65 -16.78
C VAL A 630 -26.19 -25.76 -17.64
N ASP A 631 -26.86 -25.44 -18.74
CA ASP A 631 -27.47 -26.46 -19.60
C ASP A 631 -26.40 -27.33 -20.31
N ARG A 632 -25.27 -26.75 -20.71
CA ARG A 632 -24.13 -27.51 -21.27
C ARG A 632 -23.51 -28.46 -20.25
N VAL A 633 -23.24 -28.01 -19.03
CA VAL A 633 -22.64 -28.82 -17.96
C VAL A 633 -23.61 -29.88 -17.41
N ARG A 634 -24.92 -29.75 -17.64
CA ARG A 634 -25.87 -30.87 -17.48
C ARG A 634 -25.77 -31.89 -18.60
N ALA A 635 -25.74 -31.42 -19.85
CA ALA A 635 -25.69 -32.27 -21.04
C ALA A 635 -24.38 -33.07 -21.16
N ASP A 636 -23.25 -32.50 -20.72
CA ASP A 636 -21.95 -33.16 -20.68
C ASP A 636 -21.29 -33.03 -19.29
N GLN A 637 -21.23 -34.14 -18.55
CA GLN A 637 -20.53 -34.20 -17.26
C GLN A 637 -18.99 -34.22 -17.41
N GLY A 638 -18.46 -34.49 -18.61
CA GLY A 638 -17.03 -34.43 -18.91
C GLY A 638 -16.42 -33.05 -18.67
N LEU A 639 -17.18 -31.98 -18.95
CA LEU A 639 -16.78 -30.60 -18.68
C LEU A 639 -16.42 -30.34 -17.20
N LYS A 640 -17.06 -31.04 -16.25
CA LYS A 640 -16.71 -30.94 -14.82
C LYS A 640 -15.36 -31.59 -14.50
N ALA A 641 -15.04 -32.69 -15.17
CA ALA A 641 -13.76 -33.38 -15.03
C ALA A 641 -12.62 -32.56 -15.66
N GLN A 642 -12.82 -32.06 -16.88
CA GLN A 642 -11.90 -31.16 -17.59
C GLN A 642 -11.60 -29.88 -16.78
N SER A 643 -12.64 -29.23 -16.25
CA SER A 643 -12.50 -28.06 -15.37
C SER A 643 -11.61 -28.34 -14.15
N ARG A 644 -11.81 -29.49 -13.51
CA ARG A 644 -11.03 -29.94 -12.35
C ARG A 644 -9.59 -30.28 -12.72
N GLU A 645 -9.37 -31.07 -13.77
CA GLU A 645 -8.05 -31.51 -14.23
C GLU A 645 -7.15 -30.31 -14.59
N ARG A 646 -7.68 -29.34 -15.35
CA ARG A 646 -6.98 -28.11 -15.66
C ARG A 646 -6.67 -27.30 -14.39
N ALA A 647 -7.64 -27.16 -13.49
CA ALA A 647 -7.46 -26.38 -12.27
C ALA A 647 -6.43 -27.02 -11.32
N GLN A 648 -6.39 -28.35 -11.21
CA GLN A 648 -5.38 -29.09 -10.45
C GLN A 648 -4.00 -28.96 -11.10
N THR A 649 -3.91 -29.06 -12.42
CA THR A 649 -2.64 -28.89 -13.17
C THR A 649 -2.05 -27.48 -12.99
N LEU A 650 -2.84 -26.42 -13.15
CA LEU A 650 -2.33 -25.04 -13.17
C LEU A 650 -2.29 -24.34 -11.81
N PHE A 651 -3.16 -24.72 -10.88
CA PHE A 651 -3.42 -23.97 -9.64
C PHE A 651 -3.30 -24.78 -8.35
N SER A 652 -2.80 -26.02 -8.40
CA SER A 652 -2.45 -26.77 -7.19
C SER A 652 -1.35 -26.08 -6.36
N LEU A 653 -1.25 -26.44 -5.08
CA LEU A 653 -0.12 -26.04 -4.25
C LEU A 653 1.22 -26.53 -4.80
N GLU A 654 1.24 -27.72 -5.43
CA GLU A 654 2.42 -28.31 -6.05
C GLU A 654 2.88 -27.51 -7.28
N ALA A 655 1.97 -27.13 -8.18
CA ALA A 655 2.29 -26.27 -9.32
C ALA A 655 2.86 -24.90 -8.88
N MET A 656 2.25 -24.27 -7.86
CA MET A 656 2.78 -23.03 -7.28
C MET A 656 4.17 -23.23 -6.66
N LEU A 657 4.38 -24.31 -5.91
CA LEU A 657 5.65 -24.62 -5.25
C LEU A 657 6.77 -24.88 -6.27
N GLY A 658 6.52 -25.70 -7.28
CA GLY A 658 7.47 -26.00 -8.35
C GLY A 658 7.89 -24.73 -9.11
N LYS A 659 6.93 -23.90 -9.51
CA LYS A 659 7.22 -22.61 -10.17
C LYS A 659 7.94 -21.62 -9.25
N PHE A 660 7.64 -21.59 -7.95
CA PHE A 660 8.39 -20.74 -7.01
C PHE A 660 9.85 -21.21 -6.87
N LEU A 661 10.08 -22.53 -6.73
CA LEU A 661 11.41 -23.10 -6.60
C LEU A 661 12.24 -22.95 -7.89
N SER A 662 11.62 -23.00 -9.07
CA SER A 662 12.33 -22.71 -10.33
C SER A 662 12.81 -21.25 -10.40
N LEU A 663 12.05 -20.30 -9.84
CA LEU A 663 12.39 -18.87 -9.78
C LEU A 663 13.47 -18.54 -8.75
N CYS A 664 13.72 -19.42 -7.78
CA CYS A 664 14.78 -19.21 -6.78
C CYS A 664 16.21 -19.28 -7.38
N MET A 665 16.38 -19.88 -8.57
CA MET A 665 17.67 -20.00 -9.25
C MET A 665 17.99 -18.74 -10.07
N PRO A 666 19.19 -18.12 -9.93
CA PRO A 666 19.49 -16.87 -10.63
C PRO A 666 19.62 -16.99 -12.17
N LEU A 667 19.93 -18.19 -12.65
CA LEU A 667 20.15 -18.52 -14.06
C LEU A 667 19.66 -19.95 -14.31
N MET A 668 18.56 -20.14 -15.04
CA MET A 668 18.16 -21.43 -15.60
C MET A 668 17.26 -21.27 -16.86
N PRO A 669 17.08 -22.34 -17.66
CA PRO A 669 16.31 -22.29 -18.91
C PRO A 669 14.81 -22.06 -18.71
N GLU A 670 14.09 -21.87 -19.82
CA GLU A 670 12.61 -21.83 -19.85
C GLU A 670 12.03 -23.03 -19.09
N SER A 671 11.08 -22.78 -18.18
CA SER A 671 10.38 -23.87 -17.50
C SER A 671 9.34 -24.50 -18.43
N GLU A 672 8.98 -25.76 -18.23
CA GLU A 672 7.92 -26.40 -19.01
C GLU A 672 6.57 -25.67 -18.90
N ASN A 673 6.33 -24.96 -17.80
CA ASN A 673 5.19 -24.05 -17.64
C ASN A 673 5.26 -22.79 -18.52
N ASP A 674 6.44 -22.34 -18.92
CA ASP A 674 6.58 -21.25 -19.89
C ASP A 674 6.41 -21.77 -21.33
N ALA A 675 6.85 -23.01 -21.60
CA ALA A 675 6.69 -23.70 -22.88
C ALA A 675 5.25 -24.16 -23.17
N SER A 676 4.51 -24.65 -22.16
CA SER A 676 3.08 -25.00 -22.27
C SER A 676 2.15 -23.78 -22.43
N MET A 677 2.72 -22.57 -22.36
CA MET A 677 2.03 -21.28 -22.35
C MET A 677 2.15 -20.50 -23.67
N GLU A 678 2.63 -21.14 -24.75
CA GLU A 678 3.00 -20.52 -26.04
C GLU A 678 3.93 -19.29 -25.89
N LEU A 679 4.80 -19.36 -24.88
CA LEU A 679 6.05 -18.60 -24.70
C LEU A 679 7.00 -18.61 -25.93
N PRO A 680 7.43 -17.48 -26.54
CA PRO A 680 8.55 -17.51 -27.49
C PRO A 680 9.96 -17.49 -26.84
N PRO A 681 10.78 -18.56 -26.96
CA PRO A 681 12.18 -18.57 -27.47
C PRO A 681 13.28 -17.60 -26.96
N MET A 682 13.11 -16.79 -25.91
CA MET A 682 13.94 -15.58 -25.72
C MET A 682 14.81 -15.56 -24.45
N ARG A 683 16.11 -15.23 -24.65
CA ARG A 683 17.19 -15.36 -23.66
C ARG A 683 17.50 -14.09 -22.87
N LEU A 684 17.98 -14.28 -21.65
CA LEU A 684 18.43 -13.29 -20.68
C LEU A 684 19.81 -12.62 -20.99
N MET A 685 20.25 -12.58 -22.25
CA MET A 685 21.59 -12.06 -22.64
C MET A 685 21.61 -11.00 -23.75
N GLN A 686 20.46 -10.57 -24.28
CA GLN A 686 20.40 -9.49 -25.29
C GLN A 686 19.18 -8.59 -25.05
N ALA A 687 19.27 -7.75 -24.00
CA ALA A 687 18.41 -6.60 -23.75
C ALA A 687 19.20 -5.54 -22.99
#